data_AF-A0A1Q9GLN2-F1
#
_entry.id   AF-A0A1Q9GLN2-F1
#
_cell.length_a   1.000
_cell.length_b   1.000
_cell.length_c   1.000
_cell.angle_alpha   90.00
_cell.angle_beta   90.00
_cell.angle_gamma   90.00
#
_symmetry.space_group_name_H-M   'P 1'
#
loop_
_entity.id
_entity.type
_entity.pdbx_description
1 polymer ?
#
loop_
_entity_poly.entity_id
_entity_poly.type
_entity_poly.pdbx_seq_one_letter_code
_entity_poly.pdbx_strand_id
1 'polypeptide(L)'
;MKKSILALSIGAAVSCSAQANIIISETTESSGYNKAIEIANTGSETVPLTGYTLAKASNGGGSWDKTLDLSAYTLAPNETLVIVHNSTQEGKVTDELIAAADIRDGDVANFNGDDALAILKDGVEIDVMGKKDIKEAYNADVTLRRTDTTPSTTYDASKFSSHDGSDHSDFGKFSDEPTPPPESTPATIQEIQGQGWSSTIDGIDVPNGVYESAGYHEVSGVVTAIQKTALGSDLKVGFFMQAPSDSDALTSDGIFVETSNISELSVGSAVTVVAKVKEDWGWTKLVKVDSVKVTGSETAPAATALRVLESDEDFDFTLERHEGMLVQFDKESDMRVSRTFGFDFGPYRNNMVVSNGQVNLHPNQNNAPAVHDYDLDKNILPDTDAERQTDCNQDKRIIVESFDKVSKGTHIPWYPDFGKASAVPMPDGTTTTEDYVRIGDVLDGFEGVVTYSYNEYRFFVTNEVTKDNFVREHSDRTQAPVLKEGGELRIATFNVLNYFNSPYGGDSNPKNENRGAESQAEFDLQGDKIARAIVAIDADIVGLMEIENNGFGPNSAVAHLVEKINALIADEKDHYSYVVGNESDKFVGGDSIASQVIFKANRATLDTYRLIEMPQQHADAVIDDKGKTIEDGHNYQRDTIAPTFSISGTDEKITVAVNHLKSKGSKCWEDAAPVAEGGQDGKDPDKQGSCENFRVSAAYHLGQELGKIDGYKMILGDLNSYGNEDPIMVLTNRDKAPEDHVIKAARNTYIGGDKNTLGTPLHGDAGKEVTDSYGYINVVRQLHPDSYSYSYNDEIGTLDYILVTPELVNKVIDATDWNINAGESTLFEYENENNCLDGKCSTRFSDLYRASDHDPAIIDLKLNDKVDPEPPVVDPEPPVVIPAPTEPKNPPAELPEVPEAPVAGESIKVMFDLTDINGTPLHAGDKAVLNIAKISSFKAAVAGADTSYVTLTKAIIEQGWVELEGKVSEAGEFQMTKSIQDGVTGNVVYATPAETIKVAETSDDKTQPVDSNPGHSHGGSTGLFGLLSLLGLGFFRRKMSK
;
A
#
# COMPACT_ATOMS: atom_id res chain seq x y z
N MET A 1 5.38 -23.37 -107.35
CA MET A 1 4.38 -22.39 -106.85
C MET A 1 4.05 -22.79 -105.42
N LYS A 2 4.08 -21.97 -104.37
CA LYS A 2 4.40 -20.56 -104.10
C LYS A 2 4.53 -20.48 -102.56
N LYS A 3 5.55 -19.74 -102.06
CA LYS A 3 5.54 -18.79 -100.92
C LYS A 3 5.07 -19.30 -99.52
N SER A 4 5.58 -18.88 -98.37
CA SER A 4 6.68 -18.03 -97.90
C SER A 4 6.47 -17.84 -96.38
N ILE A 5 7.56 -17.81 -95.60
CA ILE A 5 7.71 -17.20 -94.26
C ILE A 5 6.98 -17.88 -93.09
N LEU A 6 7.77 -18.52 -92.21
CA LEU A 6 7.59 -18.41 -90.76
C LEU A 6 8.96 -18.57 -90.05
N ALA A 7 9.68 -17.47 -89.99
CA ALA A 7 10.82 -17.25 -89.10
C ALA A 7 10.53 -15.93 -88.39
N LEU A 8 10.16 -15.99 -87.11
CA LEU A 8 10.25 -14.95 -86.06
C LEU A 8 9.27 -15.30 -84.92
N SER A 9 9.76 -16.05 -83.92
CA SER A 9 9.33 -16.05 -82.51
C SER A 9 9.83 -17.29 -81.73
N ILE A 10 11.08 -17.71 -81.96
CA ILE A 10 11.83 -18.52 -80.99
C ILE A 10 12.70 -17.52 -80.24
N GLY A 11 12.23 -17.05 -79.09
CA GLY A 11 12.94 -16.03 -78.29
C GLY A 11 12.08 -15.28 -77.27
N ALA A 12 10.91 -15.80 -76.89
CA ALA A 12 10.14 -15.27 -75.78
C ALA A 12 9.46 -16.43 -75.04
N ALA A 13 9.48 -16.37 -73.70
CA ALA A 13 8.91 -17.33 -72.75
C ALA A 13 9.77 -18.56 -72.39
N VAL A 14 10.92 -18.31 -71.73
CA VAL A 14 11.16 -18.66 -70.31
C VAL A 14 12.32 -17.77 -69.84
N SER A 15 12.04 -16.51 -69.56
CA SER A 15 12.86 -15.75 -68.61
C SER A 15 12.45 -16.26 -67.24
N CYS A 16 13.24 -17.19 -66.68
CA CYS A 16 13.24 -17.39 -65.23
C CYS A 16 13.53 -16.00 -64.66
N SER A 17 12.55 -15.37 -64.01
CA SER A 17 12.81 -14.18 -63.22
C SER A 17 13.89 -14.59 -62.23
N ALA A 18 15.11 -14.10 -62.41
CA ALA A 18 16.11 -14.17 -61.36
C ALA A 18 15.44 -13.54 -60.13
N GLN A 19 15.10 -14.35 -59.13
CA GLN A 19 14.63 -13.83 -57.86
C GLN A 19 15.73 -12.90 -57.36
N ALA A 20 15.38 -11.66 -57.08
CA ALA A 20 16.28 -10.72 -56.46
C ALA A 20 16.60 -11.27 -55.07
N ASN A 21 17.85 -11.69 -54.81
CA ASN A 21 18.28 -12.20 -53.51
C ASN A 21 18.57 -11.06 -52.52
N ILE A 22 17.75 -10.01 -52.57
CA ILE A 22 17.86 -8.84 -51.70
C ILE A 22 16.71 -8.91 -50.70
N ILE A 23 17.04 -8.95 -49.42
CA ILE A 23 16.08 -9.14 -48.32
C ILE A 23 16.29 -8.10 -47.23
N ILE A 24 15.25 -7.88 -46.41
CA ILE A 24 15.38 -7.29 -45.08
C ILE A 24 15.90 -8.39 -44.16
N SER A 25 17.16 -8.28 -43.73
CA SER A 25 17.85 -9.32 -42.94
C SER A 25 17.73 -9.08 -41.43
N GLU A 26 17.75 -7.84 -40.99
CA GLU A 26 17.66 -7.49 -39.57
C GLU A 26 16.91 -6.17 -39.39
N THR A 27 16.14 -6.05 -38.31
CA THR A 27 15.51 -4.79 -37.90
C THR A 27 15.48 -4.70 -36.40
N THR A 28 15.59 -3.49 -35.85
CA THR A 28 15.43 -3.24 -34.41
C THR A 28 14.51 -2.07 -34.17
N GLU A 29 13.64 -2.19 -33.18
CA GLU A 29 12.88 -1.09 -32.60
C GLU A 29 12.99 -1.19 -31.09
N SER A 30 13.67 -0.23 -30.46
CA SER A 30 13.76 -0.15 -29.01
C SER A 30 13.76 1.29 -28.50
N SER A 31 13.96 1.46 -27.21
CA SER A 31 13.82 2.74 -26.51
C SER A 31 14.52 3.91 -27.23
N GLY A 32 13.85 5.06 -27.28
CA GLY A 32 14.37 6.26 -27.92
C GLY A 32 14.26 6.22 -29.45
N TYR A 33 15.41 6.35 -30.13
CA TYR A 33 15.54 6.32 -31.59
C TYR A 33 16.46 5.18 -32.05
N ASN A 34 16.63 4.13 -31.24
CA ASN A 34 17.29 2.89 -31.62
C ASN A 34 16.41 2.14 -32.62
N LYS A 35 16.50 2.57 -33.88
CA LYS A 35 15.71 2.08 -34.98
C LYS A 35 16.60 1.89 -36.19
N ALA A 36 16.69 0.66 -36.66
CA ALA A 36 17.53 0.30 -37.78
C ALA A 36 16.92 -0.80 -38.65
N ILE A 37 17.27 -0.77 -39.92
CA ILE A 37 16.85 -1.72 -40.96
C ILE A 37 18.10 -2.13 -41.71
N GLU A 38 18.37 -3.43 -41.77
CA GLU A 38 19.44 -4.00 -42.58
C GLU A 38 18.88 -4.68 -43.82
N ILE A 39 19.51 -4.39 -44.95
CA ILE A 39 19.25 -5.05 -46.23
C ILE A 39 20.46 -5.88 -46.61
N ALA A 40 20.29 -7.16 -46.90
CA ALA A 40 21.38 -8.05 -47.28
C ALA A 40 21.21 -8.60 -48.71
N ASN A 41 22.34 -8.84 -49.37
CA ASN A 41 22.39 -9.64 -50.60
C ASN A 41 22.75 -11.10 -50.29
N THR A 42 21.76 -11.98 -50.34
CA THR A 42 21.89 -13.43 -50.06
C THR A 42 22.24 -14.25 -51.29
N GLY A 43 22.50 -13.57 -52.42
CA GLY A 43 22.89 -14.18 -53.67
C GLY A 43 24.39 -14.38 -53.82
N SER A 44 24.79 -15.21 -54.78
CA SER A 44 26.20 -15.46 -55.09
C SER A 44 26.85 -14.42 -56.01
N GLU A 45 26.11 -13.39 -56.43
CA GLU A 45 26.56 -12.37 -57.39
C GLU A 45 26.40 -10.98 -56.79
N THR A 46 27.25 -10.04 -57.20
CA THR A 46 27.11 -8.62 -56.83
C THR A 46 25.89 -8.00 -57.50
N VAL A 47 25.05 -7.30 -56.74
CA VAL A 47 23.79 -6.71 -57.19
C VAL A 47 23.83 -5.18 -57.06
N PRO A 48 23.80 -4.43 -58.17
CA PRO A 48 23.50 -3.00 -58.15
C PRO A 48 22.03 -2.78 -57.77
N LEU A 49 21.79 -1.95 -56.76
CA LEU A 49 20.43 -1.68 -56.25
C LEU A 49 19.68 -0.63 -57.08
N THR A 50 20.08 -0.38 -58.33
CA THR A 50 19.38 0.52 -59.26
C THR A 50 17.91 0.10 -59.41
N GLY A 51 16.95 0.98 -59.11
CA GLY A 51 15.51 0.68 -59.16
C GLY A 51 14.97 -0.08 -57.95
N TYR A 52 15.80 -0.32 -56.91
CA TYR A 52 15.32 -0.80 -55.61
C TYR A 52 14.94 0.38 -54.72
N THR A 53 13.93 0.18 -53.88
CA THR A 53 13.44 1.18 -52.93
C THR A 53 13.05 0.48 -51.63
N LEU A 54 13.53 0.99 -50.49
CA LEU A 54 13.02 0.61 -49.17
C LEU A 54 11.75 1.42 -48.91
N ALA A 55 10.69 0.75 -48.49
CA ALA A 55 9.38 1.33 -48.29
C ALA A 55 8.87 1.02 -46.88
N LYS A 56 8.15 1.98 -46.28
CA LYS A 56 7.44 1.83 -45.00
C LYS A 56 5.97 2.16 -45.19
N ALA A 57 5.11 1.34 -44.58
CA ALA A 57 3.67 1.58 -44.48
C ALA A 57 3.32 1.81 -43.01
N SER A 58 2.86 3.01 -42.71
CA SER A 58 2.62 3.45 -41.34
C SER A 58 1.31 2.88 -40.77
N ASN A 59 1.37 2.28 -39.58
CA ASN A 59 0.24 1.90 -38.73
C ASN A 59 -0.84 1.04 -39.43
N GLY A 60 -0.44 0.11 -40.30
CA GLY A 60 -1.37 -0.72 -41.07
C GLY A 60 -2.23 0.05 -42.09
N GLY A 61 -1.78 1.22 -42.55
CA GLY A 61 -2.54 2.13 -43.43
C GLY A 61 -2.74 1.67 -44.88
N GLY A 62 -2.15 0.53 -45.27
CA GLY A 62 -2.37 -0.18 -46.53
C GLY A 62 -1.68 0.39 -47.78
N SER A 63 -0.88 1.45 -47.61
CA SER A 63 -0.03 2.01 -48.65
C SER A 63 1.38 2.27 -48.13
N TRP A 64 2.38 2.07 -48.98
CA TRP A 64 3.76 2.49 -48.75
C TRP A 64 3.87 4.03 -48.80
N ASP A 65 3.74 4.69 -47.65
CA ASP A 65 3.65 6.15 -47.51
C ASP A 65 5.02 6.84 -47.38
N LYS A 66 6.06 6.09 -47.04
CA LYS A 66 7.46 6.56 -46.96
C LYS A 66 8.36 5.65 -47.79
N THR A 67 9.30 6.23 -48.51
CA THR A 67 10.22 5.48 -49.38
C THR A 67 11.62 6.08 -49.38
N LEU A 68 12.62 5.22 -49.58
CA LEU A 68 14.04 5.56 -49.71
C LEU A 68 14.61 4.88 -50.96
N ASP A 69 15.12 5.68 -51.90
CA ASP A 69 15.76 5.17 -53.12
C ASP A 69 17.14 4.59 -52.82
N LEU A 70 17.35 3.33 -53.19
CA LEU A 70 18.60 2.60 -52.94
C LEU A 70 19.51 2.56 -54.16
N SER A 71 19.16 3.24 -55.25
CA SER A 71 19.83 3.14 -56.55
C SER A 71 21.31 3.50 -56.57
N ALA A 72 21.80 4.19 -55.53
CA ALA A 72 23.20 4.57 -55.36
C ALA A 72 24.10 3.43 -54.86
N TYR A 73 23.54 2.33 -54.34
CA TYR A 73 24.28 1.27 -53.66
C TYR A 73 24.45 0.03 -54.54
N THR A 74 25.46 -0.76 -54.24
CA THR A 74 25.74 -2.05 -54.88
C THR A 74 26.24 -2.99 -53.80
N LEU A 75 25.60 -4.15 -53.68
CA LEU A 75 25.92 -5.14 -52.65
C LEU A 75 26.59 -6.36 -53.26
N ALA A 76 27.81 -6.67 -52.83
CA ALA A 76 28.45 -7.95 -53.06
C ALA A 76 27.70 -9.08 -52.34
N PRO A 77 27.99 -10.36 -52.66
CA PRO A 77 27.48 -11.49 -51.88
C PRO A 77 27.74 -11.31 -50.38
N ASN A 78 26.70 -11.47 -49.58
CA ASN A 78 26.66 -11.29 -48.12
C ASN A 78 26.99 -9.88 -47.61
N GLU A 79 27.06 -8.89 -48.50
CA GLU A 79 27.19 -7.49 -48.10
C GLU A 79 25.83 -6.94 -47.66
N THR A 80 25.88 -6.06 -46.66
CA THR A 80 24.71 -5.42 -46.06
C THR A 80 24.67 -3.94 -46.39
N LEU A 81 23.47 -3.37 -46.29
CA LEU A 81 23.22 -1.95 -46.25
C LEU A 81 22.39 -1.64 -45.01
N VAL A 82 22.94 -0.89 -44.05
CA VAL A 82 22.29 -0.58 -42.77
C VAL A 82 21.75 0.85 -42.78
N ILE A 83 20.45 0.98 -42.52
CA ILE A 83 19.73 2.24 -42.46
C ILE A 83 19.32 2.50 -41.01
N VAL A 84 19.79 3.60 -40.42
CA VAL A 84 19.58 3.95 -39.00
C VAL A 84 18.86 5.29 -38.88
N HIS A 85 18.03 5.46 -37.85
CA HIS A 85 17.33 6.71 -37.58
C HIS A 85 18.30 7.92 -37.53
N ASN A 86 17.91 9.03 -38.15
CA ASN A 86 18.77 10.23 -38.30
C ASN A 86 18.83 11.16 -37.08
N SER A 87 18.37 10.71 -35.90
CA SER A 87 18.41 11.54 -34.68
C SER A 87 19.86 11.84 -34.30
N THR A 88 20.12 13.10 -33.98
CA THR A 88 21.41 13.59 -33.49
C THR A 88 21.40 13.85 -31.99
N GLN A 89 20.31 13.49 -31.30
CA GLN A 89 20.21 13.62 -29.84
C GLN A 89 21.10 12.59 -29.16
N GLU A 90 21.99 13.05 -28.28
CA GLU A 90 22.90 12.20 -27.51
C GLU A 90 22.14 11.15 -26.69
N GLY A 91 22.62 9.91 -26.72
CA GLY A 91 22.01 8.79 -25.99
C GLY A 91 20.67 8.29 -26.53
N LYS A 92 20.20 8.78 -27.70
CA LYS A 92 18.95 8.29 -28.31
C LYS A 92 19.15 7.28 -29.44
N VAL A 93 20.35 7.18 -29.99
CA VAL A 93 20.77 6.12 -30.90
C VAL A 93 22.06 5.56 -30.33
N THR A 94 22.19 4.24 -30.18
CA THR A 94 23.40 3.62 -29.65
C THR A 94 24.61 3.86 -30.56
N ASP A 95 25.80 3.91 -29.95
CA ASP A 95 27.06 4.03 -30.69
C ASP A 95 27.27 2.84 -31.65
N GLU A 96 26.77 1.67 -31.29
CA GLU A 96 26.79 0.46 -32.13
C GLU A 96 26.01 0.65 -33.43
N LEU A 97 24.76 1.14 -33.35
CA LEU A 97 23.96 1.44 -34.53
C LEU A 97 24.56 2.58 -35.35
N ILE A 98 25.09 3.62 -34.69
CA ILE A 98 25.77 4.72 -35.38
C ILE A 98 26.99 4.21 -36.14
N ALA A 99 27.75 3.28 -35.57
CA ALA A 99 28.94 2.71 -36.19
C ALA A 99 28.60 1.78 -37.37
N ALA A 100 27.47 1.07 -37.31
CA ALA A 100 27.00 0.20 -38.40
C ALA A 100 26.32 0.96 -39.55
N ALA A 101 25.88 2.20 -39.34
CA ALA A 101 25.04 2.92 -40.30
C ALA A 101 25.75 3.29 -41.62
N ASP A 102 25.22 2.78 -42.73
CA ASP A 102 25.54 3.26 -44.09
C ASP A 102 24.68 4.46 -44.48
N ILE A 103 23.43 4.48 -44.02
CA ILE A 103 22.45 5.54 -44.29
C ILE A 103 21.84 6.03 -42.98
N ARG A 104 21.72 7.35 -42.84
CA ARG A 104 20.94 7.99 -41.77
C ARG A 104 19.66 8.58 -42.36
N ASP A 105 18.51 7.99 -42.04
CA ASP A 105 17.21 8.40 -42.58
C ASP A 105 16.17 8.59 -41.46
N GLY A 106 15.26 9.55 -41.60
CA GLY A 106 14.23 9.86 -40.59
C GLY A 106 12.80 9.55 -41.05
N ASP A 107 12.63 9.07 -42.28
CA ASP A 107 11.34 8.75 -42.88
C ASP A 107 11.07 7.24 -42.81
N VAL A 108 11.96 6.40 -43.35
CA VAL A 108 11.79 4.93 -43.34
C VAL A 108 12.31 4.28 -42.06
N ALA A 109 13.37 4.82 -41.44
CA ALA A 109 13.89 4.31 -40.17
C ALA A 109 13.15 4.88 -38.93
N ASN A 110 12.19 5.79 -39.13
CA ASN A 110 11.25 6.19 -38.07
C ASN A 110 9.99 5.32 -38.12
N PHE A 111 10.18 4.03 -37.85
CA PHE A 111 9.12 3.05 -37.72
C PHE A 111 8.88 2.70 -36.24
N ASN A 112 7.72 2.18 -35.91
CA ASN A 112 7.43 1.59 -34.60
C ASN A 112 6.90 0.15 -34.80
N GLY A 113 6.67 -0.59 -33.73
CA GLY A 113 6.40 -2.03 -33.83
C GLY A 113 5.23 -2.48 -34.73
N ASP A 114 4.32 -1.58 -35.14
CA ASP A 114 3.19 -1.87 -36.03
C ASP A 114 3.32 -1.30 -37.46
N ASP A 115 4.48 -0.76 -37.83
CA ASP A 115 4.78 -0.30 -39.18
C ASP A 115 5.37 -1.43 -40.03
N ALA A 116 4.84 -1.64 -41.23
CA ALA A 116 5.37 -2.64 -42.16
C ALA A 116 6.50 -2.05 -43.01
N LEU A 117 7.48 -2.88 -43.37
CA LEU A 117 8.61 -2.57 -44.22
C LEU A 117 8.61 -3.44 -45.47
N ALA A 118 9.10 -2.92 -46.59
CA ALA A 118 9.26 -3.69 -47.81
C ALA A 118 10.42 -3.20 -48.66
N ILE A 119 11.00 -4.12 -49.43
CA ILE A 119 11.87 -3.81 -50.54
C ILE A 119 11.04 -3.91 -51.82
N LEU A 120 11.05 -2.85 -52.61
CA LEU A 120 10.39 -2.76 -53.90
C LEU A 120 11.44 -2.74 -55.00
N LYS A 121 11.21 -3.49 -56.08
CA LYS A 121 11.98 -3.43 -57.32
C LYS A 121 11.11 -2.90 -58.44
N ASP A 122 11.45 -1.73 -58.98
CA ASP A 122 10.68 -1.03 -60.02
C ASP A 122 9.18 -0.88 -59.64
N GLY A 123 8.91 -0.67 -58.34
CA GLY A 123 7.58 -0.52 -57.75
C GLY A 123 6.86 -1.82 -57.38
N VAL A 124 7.48 -2.99 -57.56
CA VAL A 124 6.92 -4.31 -57.21
C VAL A 124 7.56 -4.83 -55.92
N GLU A 125 6.74 -5.28 -54.97
CA GLU A 125 7.22 -5.93 -53.73
C GLU A 125 8.05 -7.17 -54.06
N ILE A 126 9.24 -7.27 -53.47
CA ILE A 126 10.11 -8.45 -53.58
C ILE A 126 10.39 -9.09 -52.23
N ASP A 127 10.36 -8.30 -51.16
CA ASP A 127 10.56 -8.75 -49.80
C ASP A 127 9.82 -7.85 -48.81
N VAL A 128 9.17 -8.43 -47.80
CA VAL A 128 8.37 -7.68 -46.82
C VAL A 128 8.61 -8.16 -45.40
N MET A 129 8.48 -7.23 -44.46
CA MET A 129 8.44 -7.47 -43.03
C MET A 129 7.22 -6.74 -42.44
N GLY A 130 6.37 -7.45 -41.70
CA GLY A 130 5.05 -6.95 -41.31
C GLY A 130 4.00 -6.97 -42.41
N LYS A 131 2.76 -6.62 -42.06
CA LYS A 131 1.62 -6.61 -42.99
C LYS A 131 1.12 -5.17 -43.16
N LYS A 132 1.26 -4.60 -44.36
CA LYS A 132 0.92 -3.19 -44.60
C LYS A 132 -0.54 -2.80 -44.34
N ASP A 133 -1.47 -3.75 -44.42
CA ASP A 133 -2.92 -3.53 -44.25
C ASP A 133 -3.44 -3.92 -42.86
N ILE A 134 -2.57 -4.34 -41.94
CA ILE A 134 -2.93 -4.83 -40.60
C ILE A 134 -2.10 -4.12 -39.54
N LYS A 135 -2.77 -3.58 -38.52
CA LYS A 135 -2.13 -3.00 -37.35
C LYS A 135 -1.76 -4.12 -36.36
N GLU A 136 -0.52 -4.58 -36.41
CA GLU A 136 0.01 -5.69 -35.60
C GLU A 136 1.40 -5.31 -35.09
N ALA A 137 1.61 -5.27 -33.77
CA ALA A 137 2.87 -4.85 -33.16
C ALA A 137 3.94 -5.97 -33.18
N TYR A 138 4.33 -6.41 -34.38
CA TYR A 138 5.21 -7.57 -34.56
C TYR A 138 6.70 -7.30 -34.27
N ASN A 139 7.11 -6.02 -34.26
CA ASN A 139 8.49 -5.57 -34.08
C ASN A 139 8.58 -4.51 -32.97
N ALA A 140 7.74 -4.61 -31.94
CA ALA A 140 7.78 -3.68 -30.81
C ALA A 140 8.83 -4.14 -29.79
N ASP A 141 9.76 -3.26 -29.42
CA ASP A 141 10.79 -3.50 -28.39
C ASP A 141 11.67 -4.75 -28.64
N VAL A 142 11.84 -5.16 -29.90
CA VAL A 142 12.61 -6.36 -30.29
C VAL A 142 13.56 -6.08 -31.44
N THR A 143 14.61 -6.89 -31.54
CA THR A 143 15.42 -7.03 -32.74
C THR A 143 15.00 -8.32 -33.46
N LEU A 144 14.59 -8.22 -34.72
CA LEU A 144 14.22 -9.36 -35.56
C LEU A 144 15.34 -9.67 -36.54
N ARG A 145 15.85 -10.90 -36.52
CA ARG A 145 16.89 -11.41 -37.44
C ARG A 145 16.35 -12.54 -38.30
N ARG A 146 16.59 -12.46 -39.60
CA ARG A 146 16.09 -13.42 -40.59
C ARG A 146 16.77 -14.79 -40.45
N THR A 147 15.98 -15.85 -40.34
CA THR A 147 16.46 -17.25 -40.32
C THR A 147 16.26 -17.96 -41.66
N ASP A 148 15.25 -17.54 -42.45
CA ASP A 148 15.06 -17.96 -43.85
C ASP A 148 15.39 -16.80 -44.79
N THR A 149 16.53 -16.92 -45.47
CA THR A 149 17.11 -15.91 -46.36
C THR A 149 16.46 -15.86 -47.75
N THR A 150 15.35 -16.59 -47.94
CA THR A 150 14.54 -16.53 -49.16
C THR A 150 13.67 -15.26 -49.16
N PRO A 151 13.77 -14.40 -50.20
CA PRO A 151 12.89 -13.24 -50.36
C PRO A 151 11.42 -13.64 -50.40
N SER A 152 10.55 -12.88 -49.74
CA SER A 152 9.12 -13.19 -49.65
C SER A 152 8.26 -11.94 -49.71
N THR A 153 7.24 -11.94 -50.57
CA THR A 153 6.22 -10.88 -50.63
C THR A 153 5.08 -11.10 -49.63
N THR A 154 5.22 -12.07 -48.73
CA THR A 154 4.25 -12.35 -47.67
C THR A 154 5.00 -12.51 -46.36
N TYR A 155 4.61 -11.72 -45.37
CA TYR A 155 5.24 -11.76 -44.05
C TYR A 155 4.84 -13.05 -43.31
N ASP A 156 5.86 -13.75 -42.82
CA ASP A 156 5.78 -14.96 -42.03
C ASP A 156 6.74 -14.84 -40.85
N ALA A 157 6.20 -14.66 -39.65
CA ALA A 157 6.99 -14.45 -38.44
C ALA A 157 7.91 -15.65 -38.11
N SER A 158 7.59 -16.86 -38.58
CA SER A 158 8.43 -18.05 -38.32
C SER A 158 9.79 -18.01 -39.04
N LYS A 159 9.96 -17.08 -39.99
CA LYS A 159 11.21 -16.85 -40.73
C LYS A 159 12.17 -15.88 -40.04
N PHE A 160 11.86 -15.49 -38.81
CA PHE A 160 12.64 -14.56 -38.01
C PHE A 160 12.88 -15.15 -36.63
N SER A 161 14.08 -14.90 -36.11
CA SER A 161 14.41 -15.04 -34.69
C SER A 161 14.22 -13.68 -34.02
N SER A 162 13.65 -13.69 -32.83
CA SER A 162 13.43 -12.48 -32.03
C SER A 162 14.45 -12.42 -30.92
N HIS A 163 15.09 -11.27 -30.80
CA HIS A 163 16.10 -10.92 -29.81
C HIS A 163 15.63 -9.69 -29.04
N ASP A 164 16.31 -9.39 -27.94
CA ASP A 164 16.09 -8.17 -27.17
C ASP A 164 16.28 -6.93 -28.07
N GLY A 165 15.41 -5.92 -27.97
CA GLY A 165 15.51 -4.72 -28.80
C GLY A 165 16.78 -3.89 -28.59
N SER A 166 17.54 -4.13 -27.53
CA SER A 166 18.87 -3.53 -27.32
C SER A 166 20.01 -4.31 -27.96
N ASP A 167 19.75 -5.50 -28.48
CA ASP A 167 20.73 -6.29 -29.22
C ASP A 167 20.93 -5.70 -30.63
N HIS A 168 22.06 -5.00 -30.80
CA HIS A 168 22.49 -4.42 -32.07
C HIS A 168 23.77 -5.06 -32.61
N SER A 169 24.20 -6.19 -32.06
CA SER A 169 25.55 -6.72 -32.30
C SER A 169 25.81 -7.14 -33.74
N ASP A 170 24.77 -7.48 -34.48
CA ASP A 170 24.85 -8.14 -35.79
C ASP A 170 24.59 -7.21 -36.97
N PHE A 171 24.15 -5.98 -36.72
CA PHE A 171 24.04 -4.96 -37.77
C PHE A 171 25.39 -4.74 -38.46
N GLY A 172 25.40 -4.89 -39.78
CA GLY A 172 26.58 -4.83 -40.63
C GLY A 172 27.34 -6.15 -40.76
N LYS A 173 26.82 -7.27 -40.23
CA LYS A 173 27.53 -8.56 -40.13
C LYS A 173 26.70 -9.76 -40.63
N PHE A 174 26.00 -9.60 -41.75
CA PHE A 174 25.25 -10.69 -42.35
C PHE A 174 26.14 -11.90 -42.71
N SER A 175 25.83 -13.05 -42.10
CA SER A 175 26.49 -14.34 -42.31
C SER A 175 25.44 -15.44 -42.40
N ASP A 176 25.61 -16.36 -43.35
CA ASP A 176 24.80 -17.59 -43.41
C ASP A 176 25.24 -18.63 -42.35
N GLU A 177 26.30 -18.35 -41.59
CA GLU A 177 26.81 -19.22 -40.52
C GLU A 177 26.18 -18.82 -39.18
N PRO A 178 25.65 -19.78 -38.40
CA PRO A 178 25.09 -19.49 -37.08
C PRO A 178 26.15 -18.86 -36.17
N THR A 179 25.78 -17.80 -35.46
CA THR A 179 26.59 -17.20 -34.40
C THR A 179 26.94 -18.30 -33.38
N PRO A 180 28.22 -18.49 -33.01
CA PRO A 180 28.56 -19.42 -31.95
C PRO A 180 27.85 -18.99 -30.66
N PRO A 181 27.31 -19.94 -29.87
CA PRO A 181 26.71 -19.59 -28.59
C PRO A 181 27.76 -18.88 -27.71
N PRO A 182 27.34 -17.91 -26.88
CA PRO A 182 28.24 -17.20 -26.00
C PRO A 182 28.96 -18.19 -25.08
N GLU A 183 30.23 -17.91 -24.78
CA GLU A 183 30.92 -18.62 -23.70
C GLU A 183 30.15 -18.36 -22.41
N SER A 184 29.76 -19.44 -21.74
CA SER A 184 29.03 -19.40 -20.48
C SER A 184 29.74 -20.21 -19.41
N THR A 185 29.53 -19.81 -18.16
CA THR A 185 30.05 -20.51 -16.98
C THR A 185 28.89 -21.13 -16.19
N PRO A 186 28.99 -22.37 -15.70
CA PRO A 186 27.95 -22.94 -14.86
C PRO A 186 27.77 -22.11 -13.58
N ALA A 187 26.53 -21.84 -13.19
CA ALA A 187 26.16 -21.24 -11.91
C ALA A 187 24.86 -21.85 -11.39
N THR A 188 24.78 -22.08 -10.09
CA THR A 188 23.54 -22.51 -9.43
C THR A 188 22.64 -21.31 -9.14
N ILE A 189 21.34 -21.55 -8.93
CA ILE A 189 20.42 -20.48 -8.55
C ILE A 189 20.81 -19.88 -7.20
N GLN A 190 21.22 -20.72 -6.25
CA GLN A 190 21.65 -20.30 -4.92
C GLN A 190 22.91 -19.44 -4.94
N GLU A 191 23.89 -19.73 -5.82
CA GLU A 191 25.06 -18.87 -6.01
C GLU A 191 24.71 -17.52 -6.64
N ILE A 192 23.70 -17.49 -7.51
CA ILE A 192 23.23 -16.26 -8.16
C ILE A 192 22.50 -15.38 -7.14
N GLN A 193 21.57 -15.96 -6.39
CA GLN A 193 20.79 -15.26 -5.36
C GLN A 193 21.70 -14.80 -4.20
N GLY A 194 22.54 -15.69 -3.70
CA GLY A 194 23.40 -15.44 -2.54
C GLY A 194 22.61 -15.34 -1.23
N GLN A 195 23.30 -14.90 -0.18
CA GLN A 195 22.76 -14.71 1.18
C GLN A 195 22.53 -13.23 1.52
N GLY A 196 22.68 -12.33 0.56
CA GLY A 196 22.57 -10.89 0.76
C GLY A 196 21.41 -10.29 -0.01
N TRP A 197 21.28 -8.97 0.09
CA TRP A 197 20.26 -8.18 -0.60
C TRP A 197 20.44 -8.03 -2.13
N SER A 198 21.42 -8.70 -2.72
CA SER A 198 21.69 -8.62 -4.16
C SER A 198 22.70 -9.67 -4.56
N SER A 199 22.62 -10.12 -5.80
CA SER A 199 23.64 -10.95 -6.42
C SER A 199 25.00 -10.26 -6.41
N THR A 200 26.06 -11.02 -6.14
CA THR A 200 27.45 -10.57 -6.30
C THR A 200 28.19 -11.34 -7.40
N ILE A 201 27.46 -12.14 -8.18
CA ILE A 201 28.08 -13.04 -9.14
C ILE A 201 28.73 -12.26 -10.28
N ASP A 202 29.91 -12.71 -10.68
CA ASP A 202 30.63 -12.22 -11.87
C ASP A 202 30.74 -10.68 -11.97
N GLY A 203 31.00 -10.04 -10.83
CA GLY A 203 31.32 -8.61 -10.74
C GLY A 203 30.13 -7.68 -10.55
N ILE A 204 28.91 -8.20 -10.31
CA ILE A 204 27.79 -7.36 -9.85
C ILE A 204 28.15 -6.70 -8.52
N ASP A 205 27.97 -5.38 -8.47
CA ASP A 205 28.31 -4.49 -7.36
C ASP A 205 27.33 -3.30 -7.39
N VAL A 206 26.14 -3.53 -6.82
CA VAL A 206 25.05 -2.55 -6.75
C VAL A 206 25.50 -1.23 -6.10
N PRO A 207 26.26 -1.22 -4.99
CA PRO A 207 26.82 0.01 -4.41
C PRO A 207 27.68 0.84 -5.36
N ASN A 208 28.41 0.20 -6.27
CA ASN A 208 29.23 0.87 -7.28
C ASN A 208 28.54 1.04 -8.64
N GLY A 209 27.23 0.77 -8.72
CA GLY A 209 26.44 0.98 -9.93
C GLY A 209 26.62 -0.09 -11.01
N VAL A 210 27.09 -1.29 -10.64
CA VAL A 210 27.22 -2.44 -11.56
C VAL A 210 26.10 -3.43 -11.26
N TYR A 211 25.13 -3.53 -12.17
CA TYR A 211 23.87 -4.26 -11.96
C TYR A 211 23.71 -5.51 -12.84
N GLU A 212 24.68 -5.84 -13.69
CA GLU A 212 24.60 -6.96 -14.63
C GLU A 212 25.93 -7.73 -14.61
N SER A 213 25.86 -9.06 -14.70
CA SER A 213 27.03 -9.93 -14.77
C SER A 213 27.89 -9.62 -16.01
N ALA A 214 29.20 -9.78 -15.89
CA ALA A 214 30.12 -9.53 -17.00
C ALA A 214 29.86 -10.51 -18.17
N GLY A 215 29.72 -11.79 -17.86
CA GLY A 215 29.52 -12.91 -18.78
C GLY A 215 28.16 -13.59 -18.62
N TYR A 216 27.99 -14.65 -19.43
CA TYR A 216 26.81 -15.51 -19.43
C TYR A 216 26.99 -16.68 -18.45
N HIS A 217 25.88 -17.12 -17.88
CA HIS A 217 25.81 -18.25 -16.97
C HIS A 217 24.89 -19.34 -17.51
N GLU A 218 25.31 -20.60 -17.36
CA GLU A 218 24.47 -21.78 -17.61
C GLU A 218 23.82 -22.20 -16.28
N VAL A 219 22.50 -22.10 -16.19
CA VAL A 219 21.70 -22.29 -14.97
C VAL A 219 20.64 -23.36 -15.20
N SER A 220 20.48 -24.29 -14.26
CA SER A 220 19.51 -25.39 -14.36
C SER A 220 18.47 -25.35 -13.24
N GLY A 221 17.27 -25.85 -13.51
CA GLY A 221 16.18 -25.91 -12.55
C GLY A 221 14.87 -26.40 -13.18
N VAL A 222 13.80 -26.43 -12.39
CA VAL A 222 12.47 -26.88 -12.79
C VAL A 222 11.50 -25.71 -12.78
N VAL A 223 10.73 -25.55 -13.85
CA VAL A 223 9.75 -24.46 -14.00
C VAL A 223 8.64 -24.57 -12.93
N THR A 224 8.44 -23.52 -12.13
CA THR A 224 7.43 -23.44 -11.05
C THR A 224 6.22 -22.58 -11.44
N ALA A 225 6.42 -21.52 -12.20
CA ALA A 225 5.35 -20.66 -12.71
C ALA A 225 5.71 -20.04 -14.07
N ILE A 226 4.73 -19.60 -14.86
CA ILE A 226 4.94 -19.04 -16.20
C ILE A 226 4.14 -17.75 -16.37
N GLN A 227 4.81 -16.64 -16.69
CA GLN A 227 4.18 -15.40 -17.10
C GLN A 227 4.06 -15.33 -18.62
N LYS A 228 2.85 -15.57 -19.14
CA LYS A 228 2.61 -15.63 -20.60
C LYS A 228 2.49 -14.26 -21.26
N THR A 229 2.10 -13.25 -20.50
CA THR A 229 1.80 -11.90 -20.98
C THR A 229 2.41 -10.90 -20.01
N ALA A 230 3.11 -9.87 -20.48
CA ALA A 230 3.68 -8.89 -19.53
C ALA A 230 2.58 -8.24 -18.67
N LEU A 231 2.83 -8.17 -17.37
CA LEU A 231 2.00 -7.47 -16.39
C LEU A 231 2.70 -6.17 -16.02
N GLY A 232 2.27 -5.08 -16.65
CA GLY A 232 2.90 -3.78 -16.46
C GLY A 232 4.35 -3.74 -16.96
N SER A 233 5.14 -2.84 -16.40
CA SER A 233 6.58 -2.77 -16.66
C SER A 233 7.40 -3.66 -15.74
N ASP A 234 6.82 -4.13 -14.64
CA ASP A 234 7.53 -4.83 -13.57
C ASP A 234 7.65 -6.33 -13.80
N LEU A 235 6.59 -7.01 -14.26
CA LEU A 235 6.64 -8.45 -14.53
C LEU A 235 6.52 -8.71 -16.03
N LYS A 236 7.66 -9.01 -16.67
CA LYS A 236 7.77 -9.27 -18.11
C LYS A 236 7.33 -10.69 -18.48
N VAL A 237 7.25 -10.97 -19.79
CA VAL A 237 7.05 -12.35 -20.28
C VAL A 237 8.26 -13.18 -19.85
N GLY A 238 8.01 -14.38 -19.32
CA GLY A 238 9.05 -15.20 -18.75
C GLY A 238 8.51 -16.36 -17.93
N PHE A 239 9.37 -16.96 -17.13
CA PHE A 239 9.00 -18.05 -16.23
C PHE A 239 9.86 -18.07 -14.97
N PHE A 240 9.30 -18.62 -13.91
CA PHE A 240 10.00 -18.91 -12.66
C PHE A 240 10.51 -20.34 -12.72
N MET A 241 11.73 -20.54 -12.23
CA MET A 241 12.32 -21.86 -12.07
C MET A 241 13.01 -21.98 -10.72
N GLN A 242 13.05 -23.20 -10.20
CA GLN A 242 13.64 -23.49 -8.90
C GLN A 242 14.58 -24.69 -9.01
N ALA A 243 15.74 -24.58 -8.37
CA ALA A 243 16.73 -25.64 -8.27
C ALA A 243 16.35 -26.61 -7.13
N PRO A 244 16.93 -27.82 -7.10
CA PRO A 244 16.90 -28.63 -5.88
C PRO A 244 17.52 -27.84 -4.72
N SER A 245 16.87 -27.90 -3.56
CA SER A 245 17.36 -27.23 -2.36
C SER A 245 18.76 -27.70 -1.98
N ASP A 246 19.63 -26.75 -1.67
CA ASP A 246 20.98 -26.99 -1.14
C ASP A 246 21.00 -27.17 0.39
N SER A 247 19.83 -27.09 1.02
CA SER A 247 19.63 -27.12 2.48
C SER A 247 20.21 -25.93 3.24
N ASP A 248 20.53 -24.83 2.56
CA ASP A 248 20.81 -23.54 3.17
C ASP A 248 19.54 -22.69 3.19
N ALA A 249 19.02 -22.40 4.38
CA ALA A 249 17.80 -21.62 4.53
C ALA A 249 18.02 -20.12 4.26
N LEU A 250 19.28 -19.67 4.12
CA LEU A 250 19.66 -18.28 3.87
C LEU A 250 19.75 -17.91 2.39
N THR A 251 19.63 -18.89 1.48
CA THR A 251 19.69 -18.66 0.03
C THR A 251 18.38 -19.03 -0.63
N SER A 252 18.00 -18.26 -1.65
CA SER A 252 16.86 -18.62 -2.49
C SER A 252 17.21 -19.73 -3.49
N ASP A 253 16.33 -20.72 -3.60
CA ASP A 253 16.40 -21.77 -4.61
C ASP A 253 15.76 -21.35 -5.95
N GLY A 254 15.08 -20.19 -5.99
CA GLY A 254 14.22 -19.76 -7.09
C GLY A 254 14.77 -18.55 -7.85
N ILE A 255 14.44 -18.45 -9.14
CA ILE A 255 14.80 -17.29 -9.96
C ILE A 255 13.78 -17.06 -11.08
N PHE A 256 13.59 -15.80 -11.45
CA PHE A 256 12.81 -15.42 -12.62
C PHE A 256 13.69 -15.33 -13.88
N VAL A 257 13.18 -15.85 -14.99
CA VAL A 257 13.82 -15.82 -16.31
C VAL A 257 12.99 -14.96 -17.25
N GLU A 258 13.52 -13.79 -17.60
CA GLU A 258 12.90 -12.84 -18.51
C GLU A 258 13.19 -13.24 -19.96
N THR A 259 12.20 -13.83 -20.64
CA THR A 259 12.33 -14.29 -22.03
C THR A 259 10.97 -14.52 -22.70
N SER A 260 10.91 -14.30 -24.00
CA SER A 260 9.76 -14.68 -24.83
C SER A 260 9.75 -16.16 -25.22
N ASN A 261 10.86 -16.89 -25.01
CA ASN A 261 11.00 -18.29 -25.40
C ASN A 261 10.36 -19.26 -24.38
N ILE A 262 9.04 -19.22 -24.29
CA ILE A 262 8.24 -19.97 -23.31
C ILE A 262 7.23 -20.94 -23.94
N SER A 263 7.16 -21.02 -25.27
CA SER A 263 6.12 -21.74 -26.00
C SER A 263 6.14 -23.26 -25.78
N GLU A 264 7.33 -23.83 -25.49
CA GLU A 264 7.51 -25.26 -25.21
C GLU A 264 7.52 -25.60 -23.70
N LEU A 265 7.31 -24.60 -22.83
CA LEU A 265 7.41 -24.77 -21.38
C LEU A 265 6.07 -25.10 -20.73
N SER A 266 6.14 -25.91 -19.67
CA SER A 266 5.05 -26.18 -18.73
C SER A 266 5.60 -26.19 -17.31
N VAL A 267 4.75 -25.96 -16.31
CA VAL A 267 5.13 -26.19 -14.92
C VAL A 267 5.60 -27.65 -14.76
N GLY A 268 6.76 -27.86 -14.15
CA GLY A 268 7.46 -29.15 -14.09
C GLY A 268 8.45 -29.42 -15.24
N SER A 269 8.60 -28.53 -16.23
CA SER A 269 9.67 -28.66 -17.23
C SER A 269 11.04 -28.50 -16.55
N ALA A 270 11.93 -29.47 -16.71
CA ALA A 270 13.34 -29.31 -16.34
C ALA A 270 14.06 -28.56 -17.47
N VAL A 271 14.75 -27.48 -17.14
CA VAL A 271 15.37 -26.59 -18.11
C VAL A 271 16.83 -26.28 -17.77
N THR A 272 17.59 -25.95 -18.81
CA THR A 272 18.90 -25.30 -18.70
C THR A 272 18.86 -24.02 -19.50
N VAL A 273 19.21 -22.91 -18.87
CA VAL A 273 19.13 -21.55 -19.39
C VAL A 273 20.54 -20.98 -19.50
N VAL A 274 20.87 -20.40 -20.65
CA VAL A 274 22.08 -19.60 -20.82
C VAL A 274 21.68 -18.13 -20.86
N ALA A 275 22.07 -17.35 -19.86
CA ALA A 275 21.61 -15.97 -19.68
C ALA A 275 22.61 -15.13 -18.88
N LYS A 276 22.40 -13.81 -18.84
CA LYS A 276 23.07 -12.93 -17.87
C LYS A 276 22.25 -12.80 -16.60
N VAL A 277 22.92 -12.49 -15.50
CA VAL A 277 22.28 -12.14 -14.22
C VAL A 277 22.15 -10.62 -14.14
N LYS A 278 21.01 -10.13 -13.67
CA LYS A 278 20.76 -8.70 -13.46
C LYS A 278 20.04 -8.43 -12.15
N GLU A 279 20.52 -7.41 -11.45
CA GLU A 279 19.84 -6.69 -10.38
C GLU A 279 18.99 -5.58 -10.99
N ASP A 280 17.66 -5.73 -10.97
CA ASP A 280 16.75 -4.75 -11.54
C ASP A 280 15.88 -4.13 -10.46
N TRP A 281 16.31 -2.98 -9.95
CA TRP A 281 15.64 -2.29 -8.84
C TRP A 281 15.54 -3.15 -7.57
N GLY A 282 16.54 -3.98 -7.31
CA GLY A 282 16.60 -4.86 -6.13
C GLY A 282 15.97 -6.23 -6.32
N TRP A 283 15.56 -6.58 -7.55
CA TRP A 283 15.14 -7.93 -7.94
C TRP A 283 16.22 -8.64 -8.76
N THR A 284 16.72 -9.78 -8.28
CA THR A 284 17.65 -10.65 -9.00
C THR A 284 16.93 -11.52 -10.04
N LYS A 285 17.34 -11.44 -11.30
CA LYS A 285 16.75 -12.24 -12.40
C LYS A 285 17.72 -12.59 -13.51
N LEU A 286 17.34 -13.58 -14.32
CA LEU A 286 18.03 -13.92 -15.57
C LEU A 286 17.46 -13.09 -16.72
N VAL A 287 18.34 -12.39 -17.44
CA VAL A 287 18.02 -11.52 -18.59
C VAL A 287 18.95 -11.82 -19.76
N LYS A 288 18.70 -11.20 -20.92
CA LYS A 288 19.50 -11.41 -22.15
C LYS A 288 19.70 -12.90 -22.43
N VAL A 289 18.59 -13.65 -22.38
CA VAL A 289 18.59 -15.10 -22.48
C VAL A 289 19.00 -15.53 -23.90
N ASP A 290 20.13 -16.22 -24.01
CA ASP A 290 20.64 -16.78 -25.26
C ASP A 290 19.88 -18.07 -25.63
N SER A 291 19.70 -18.97 -24.67
CA SER A 291 18.98 -20.21 -24.91
C SER A 291 18.23 -20.74 -23.69
N VAL A 292 17.09 -21.37 -23.97
CA VAL A 292 16.30 -22.15 -23.01
C VAL A 292 16.21 -23.55 -23.59
N LYS A 293 16.80 -24.54 -22.91
CA LYS A 293 16.80 -25.95 -23.33
C LYS A 293 15.97 -26.76 -22.36
N VAL A 294 14.89 -27.37 -22.83
CA VAL A 294 14.14 -28.37 -22.05
C VAL A 294 14.97 -29.66 -21.99
N THR A 295 15.43 -30.01 -20.79
CA THR A 295 16.25 -31.20 -20.54
C THR A 295 15.42 -32.41 -20.12
N GLY A 296 14.17 -32.18 -19.69
CA GLY A 296 13.23 -33.22 -19.30
C GLY A 296 11.91 -32.68 -18.76
N SER A 297 11.13 -33.57 -18.17
CA SER A 297 9.93 -33.23 -17.41
C SER A 297 10.02 -33.92 -16.06
N GLU A 298 9.80 -33.15 -15.01
CA GLU A 298 9.86 -33.55 -13.62
C GLU A 298 8.58 -33.09 -12.90
N THR A 299 8.39 -33.55 -11.67
CA THR A 299 7.37 -32.95 -10.80
C THR A 299 7.87 -31.59 -10.34
N ALA A 300 7.03 -30.55 -10.43
CA ALA A 300 7.39 -29.25 -9.88
C ALA A 300 7.75 -29.39 -8.39
N PRO A 301 8.74 -28.65 -7.88
CA PRO A 301 9.04 -28.60 -6.46
C PRO A 301 7.78 -28.27 -5.65
N ALA A 302 7.67 -28.87 -4.45
CA ALA A 302 6.63 -28.46 -3.51
C ALA A 302 6.90 -27.03 -3.04
N ALA A 303 5.84 -26.28 -2.76
CA ALA A 303 5.94 -24.95 -2.20
C ALA A 303 6.64 -24.99 -0.82
N THR A 304 7.60 -24.07 -0.62
CA THR A 304 8.33 -23.96 0.65
C THR A 304 7.55 -23.11 1.61
N ALA A 305 7.25 -23.64 2.80
CA ALA A 305 6.51 -22.88 3.81
C ALA A 305 7.32 -21.64 4.26
N LEU A 306 6.72 -20.44 4.19
CA LEU A 306 7.39 -19.21 4.61
C LEU A 306 7.54 -19.21 6.13
N ARG A 307 8.77 -19.08 6.62
CA ARG A 307 9.09 -19.03 8.05
C ARG A 307 10.12 -17.96 8.29
N VAL A 308 9.94 -17.13 9.32
CA VAL A 308 10.95 -16.18 9.80
C VAL A 308 12.03 -16.93 10.56
N LEU A 309 13.30 -16.65 10.29
CA LEU A 309 14.43 -17.17 11.05
C LEU A 309 14.88 -16.15 12.10
N GLU A 310 15.45 -16.64 13.21
CA GLU A 310 16.07 -15.76 14.22
C GLU A 310 17.25 -14.95 13.67
N SER A 311 17.84 -15.40 12.56
CA SER A 311 18.92 -14.69 11.85
C SER A 311 18.43 -13.66 10.85
N ASP A 312 17.14 -13.60 10.56
CA ASP A 312 16.58 -12.60 9.65
C ASP A 312 16.61 -11.24 10.36
N GLU A 313 17.23 -10.24 9.75
CA GLU A 313 17.34 -8.90 10.34
C GLU A 313 15.96 -8.26 10.53
N ASP A 314 15.11 -8.44 9.53
CA ASP A 314 13.74 -7.96 9.46
C ASP A 314 12.90 -8.87 8.54
N PHE A 315 11.59 -8.59 8.43
CA PHE A 315 10.72 -9.45 7.61
C PHE A 315 11.00 -9.28 6.11
N ASP A 316 11.42 -8.10 5.66
CA ASP A 316 11.91 -7.91 4.28
C ASP A 316 13.03 -8.91 3.95
N PHE A 317 13.98 -9.15 4.87
CA PHE A 317 15.04 -10.13 4.65
C PHE A 317 14.52 -11.58 4.61
N THR A 318 13.45 -11.87 5.37
CA THR A 318 12.72 -13.16 5.24
C THR A 318 12.22 -13.34 3.81
N LEU A 319 11.70 -12.28 3.19
CA LEU A 319 11.18 -12.32 1.82
C LEU A 319 12.30 -12.37 0.78
N GLU A 320 13.41 -11.66 0.99
CA GLU A 320 14.60 -11.65 0.12
C GLU A 320 15.14 -13.07 -0.11
N ARG A 321 15.38 -13.83 0.97
CA ARG A 321 15.93 -15.20 0.84
C ARG A 321 14.94 -16.20 0.24
N HIS A 322 13.71 -15.78 -0.06
CA HIS A 322 12.74 -16.55 -0.84
C HIS A 322 12.44 -15.93 -2.21
N GLU A 323 13.18 -14.91 -2.65
CA GLU A 323 12.95 -14.23 -3.91
C GLU A 323 12.98 -15.22 -5.09
N GLY A 324 11.93 -15.25 -5.90
CA GLY A 324 11.77 -16.15 -7.03
C GLY A 324 11.35 -17.58 -6.67
N MET A 325 11.33 -17.96 -5.39
CA MET A 325 10.91 -19.30 -4.94
C MET A 325 9.40 -19.48 -4.99
N LEU A 326 8.97 -20.71 -5.22
CA LEU A 326 7.60 -21.14 -4.93
C LEU A 326 7.45 -21.34 -3.42
N VAL A 327 6.68 -20.48 -2.77
CA VAL A 327 6.44 -20.48 -1.33
C VAL A 327 4.98 -20.73 -0.98
N GLN A 328 4.75 -21.19 0.25
CA GLN A 328 3.43 -21.39 0.84
C GLN A 328 3.23 -20.43 2.02
N PHE A 329 2.11 -19.72 2.03
CA PHE A 329 1.57 -19.13 3.26
C PHE A 329 0.60 -20.13 3.89
N ASP A 330 0.97 -20.63 5.05
CA ASP A 330 0.11 -21.42 5.92
C ASP A 330 -0.20 -20.66 7.20
N LYS A 331 -1.02 -21.25 8.06
CA LYS A 331 -1.38 -20.64 9.34
C LYS A 331 -0.16 -20.22 10.19
N GLU A 332 0.97 -20.93 10.10
CA GLU A 332 2.17 -20.62 10.89
C GLU A 332 3.03 -19.50 10.28
N SER A 333 2.85 -19.21 8.99
CA SER A 333 3.37 -17.98 8.38
C SER A 333 2.69 -16.73 8.93
N ASP A 334 1.49 -16.85 9.55
CA ASP A 334 0.71 -15.77 10.16
C ASP A 334 0.57 -14.53 9.28
N MET A 335 0.25 -14.74 7.99
CA MET A 335 0.04 -13.65 7.03
C MET A 335 -1.41 -13.16 7.13
N ARG A 336 -1.62 -11.97 7.68
CA ARG A 336 -2.93 -11.39 7.96
C ARG A 336 -3.32 -10.36 6.92
N VAL A 337 -4.54 -10.43 6.41
CA VAL A 337 -5.07 -9.43 5.47
C VAL A 337 -5.11 -8.06 6.13
N SER A 338 -4.35 -7.11 5.56
CA SER A 338 -4.32 -5.69 6.00
C SER A 338 -5.06 -4.76 5.04
N ARG A 339 -5.10 -5.11 3.75
CA ARG A 339 -6.01 -4.50 2.76
C ARG A 339 -6.64 -5.61 1.94
N THR A 340 -7.96 -5.60 1.82
CA THR A 340 -8.66 -6.52 0.91
C THR A 340 -8.34 -6.23 -0.56
N PHE A 341 -8.83 -7.07 -1.48
CA PHE A 341 -8.56 -6.91 -2.91
C PHE A 341 -9.11 -5.57 -3.45
N GLY A 342 -8.20 -4.69 -3.86
CA GLY A 342 -8.51 -3.31 -4.24
C GLY A 342 -7.43 -2.70 -5.14
N PHE A 343 -7.65 -1.48 -5.60
CA PHE A 343 -6.78 -0.81 -6.58
C PHE A 343 -5.47 -0.35 -5.94
N ASP A 344 -4.35 -0.73 -6.53
CA ASP A 344 -2.99 -0.29 -6.17
C ASP A 344 -2.48 0.73 -7.20
N PHE A 345 -2.17 1.92 -6.71
CA PHE A 345 -1.72 3.05 -7.52
C PHE A 345 -0.29 2.90 -8.05
N GLY A 346 0.56 2.07 -7.42
CA GLY A 346 1.94 1.86 -7.87
C GLY A 346 2.00 1.22 -9.27
N PRO A 347 1.57 -0.05 -9.40
CA PRO A 347 1.46 -0.74 -10.67
C PRO A 347 0.17 -0.44 -11.48
N TYR A 348 -0.79 0.32 -10.92
CA TYR A 348 -2.06 0.64 -11.57
C TYR A 348 -2.91 -0.61 -11.93
N ARG A 349 -3.12 -1.49 -10.95
CA ARG A 349 -3.90 -2.75 -11.03
C ARG A 349 -4.46 -3.15 -9.66
N ASN A 350 -5.40 -4.09 -9.62
CA ASN A 350 -5.96 -4.56 -8.35
C ASN A 350 -5.14 -5.70 -7.74
N ASN A 351 -4.92 -5.66 -6.42
CA ASN A 351 -4.23 -6.67 -5.62
C ASN A 351 -4.68 -6.60 -4.14
N MET A 352 -4.18 -7.49 -3.29
CA MET A 352 -4.46 -7.53 -1.85
C MET A 352 -3.16 -7.29 -1.06
N VAL A 353 -3.23 -6.81 0.19
CA VAL A 353 -2.05 -6.65 1.07
C VAL A 353 -2.22 -7.51 2.30
N VAL A 354 -1.17 -8.27 2.63
CA VAL A 354 -1.08 -9.02 3.88
C VAL A 354 0.15 -8.59 4.67
N SER A 355 0.12 -8.75 5.98
CA SER A 355 1.20 -8.38 6.89
C SER A 355 1.48 -9.53 7.87
N ASN A 356 2.74 -9.76 8.18
CA ASN A 356 3.17 -10.86 9.05
C ASN A 356 2.89 -10.57 10.53
N GLY A 357 2.22 -11.49 11.21
CA GLY A 357 1.99 -11.46 12.65
C GLY A 357 0.91 -10.47 13.13
N GLN A 358 0.49 -9.52 12.29
CA GLN A 358 -0.45 -8.46 12.67
C GLN A 358 -1.13 -7.83 11.45
N VAL A 359 -2.23 -7.11 11.69
CA VAL A 359 -2.76 -6.14 10.72
C VAL A 359 -2.00 -4.82 10.89
N ASN A 360 -1.75 -4.11 9.79
CA ASN A 360 -1.08 -2.82 9.84
C ASN A 360 -1.97 -1.77 10.55
N LEU A 361 -1.44 -1.15 11.60
CA LEU A 361 -2.13 -0.12 12.39
C LEU A 361 -1.68 1.27 11.96
N HIS A 362 -2.60 2.23 11.87
CA HIS A 362 -2.21 3.61 11.64
C HIS A 362 -1.23 4.08 12.73
N PRO A 363 -0.13 4.79 12.39
CA PRO A 363 0.92 5.16 13.35
C PRO A 363 0.40 5.90 14.58
N ASN A 364 -0.57 6.80 14.41
CA ASN A 364 -1.16 7.57 15.51
C ASN A 364 -2.37 6.92 16.18
N GLN A 365 -2.69 5.66 15.86
CA GLN A 365 -3.73 4.92 16.59
C GLN A 365 -3.27 4.63 18.02
N ASN A 366 -2.03 4.18 18.18
CA ASN A 366 -1.46 3.77 19.48
C ASN A 366 -0.31 4.65 19.97
N ASN A 367 0.21 5.54 19.12
CA ASN A 367 1.36 6.38 19.42
C ASN A 367 0.99 7.86 19.34
N ALA A 368 1.69 8.71 20.09
CA ALA A 368 1.55 10.15 19.93
C ALA A 368 2.11 10.58 18.56
N PRO A 369 1.56 11.65 17.95
CA PRO A 369 2.07 12.19 16.70
C PRO A 369 3.55 12.56 16.81
N ALA A 370 4.28 12.45 15.70
CA ALA A 370 5.65 12.94 15.66
C ALA A 370 5.70 14.47 15.80
N VAL A 371 6.81 15.00 16.31
CA VAL A 371 6.93 16.41 16.69
C VAL A 371 6.74 17.35 15.48
N HIS A 372 5.80 18.29 15.58
CA HIS A 372 5.52 19.31 14.55
C HIS A 372 6.74 20.16 14.12
N ASP A 373 7.67 20.48 15.05
CA ASP A 373 8.78 21.42 14.83
C ASP A 373 10.04 20.75 14.27
N TYR A 374 9.84 19.71 13.47
CA TYR A 374 10.91 18.95 12.85
C TYR A 374 11.72 19.82 11.87
N ASP A 375 13.05 19.80 12.00
CA ASP A 375 13.99 20.47 11.08
C ASP A 375 13.97 19.75 9.73
N LEU A 376 13.04 20.14 8.88
CA LEU A 376 12.82 19.60 7.54
C LEU A 376 14.08 19.67 6.65
N ASP A 377 15.06 20.50 6.99
CA ASP A 377 16.33 20.64 6.25
C ASP A 377 17.33 19.52 6.58
N LYS A 378 17.17 18.80 7.71
CA LYS A 378 18.09 17.71 8.10
C LYS A 378 17.73 16.34 7.53
N ASN A 379 16.49 16.14 7.11
CA ASN A 379 16.04 14.91 6.43
C ASN A 379 16.40 13.59 7.17
N ILE A 380 16.46 13.65 8.51
CA ILE A 380 16.62 12.56 9.49
C ILE A 380 15.32 12.47 10.30
N LEU A 381 14.43 11.54 9.98
CA LEU A 381 13.19 11.36 10.74
C LEU A 381 13.50 11.12 12.23
N PRO A 382 12.75 11.73 13.16
CA PRO A 382 12.90 11.43 14.57
C PRO A 382 12.52 9.97 14.83
N ASP A 383 13.28 9.31 15.70
CA ASP A 383 12.98 7.93 16.14
C ASP A 383 11.83 7.95 17.17
N THR A 384 10.62 8.26 16.72
CA THR A 384 9.40 8.21 17.55
C THR A 384 8.66 6.89 17.35
N ASP A 385 7.76 6.57 18.29
CA ASP A 385 6.92 5.37 18.19
C ASP A 385 6.03 5.36 16.94
N ALA A 386 5.58 6.54 16.47
CA ALA A 386 4.77 6.67 15.25
C ALA A 386 5.58 6.32 13.98
N GLU A 387 6.82 6.80 13.87
CA GLU A 387 7.73 6.40 12.79
C GLU A 387 8.07 4.92 12.86
N ARG A 388 8.39 4.38 14.05
CA ARG A 388 8.64 2.95 14.22
C ARG A 388 7.45 2.08 13.80
N GLN A 389 6.22 2.52 14.07
CA GLN A 389 5.02 1.82 13.60
C GLN A 389 4.91 1.86 12.07
N THR A 390 5.22 3.00 11.44
CA THR A 390 5.23 3.13 9.98
C THR A 390 6.25 2.16 9.36
N ASP A 391 7.47 2.14 9.90
CA ASP A 391 8.53 1.25 9.44
C ASP A 391 8.16 -0.23 9.66
N CYS A 392 7.55 -0.55 10.81
CA CYS A 392 7.05 -1.89 11.10
C CYS A 392 5.94 -2.33 10.14
N ASN A 393 5.01 -1.43 9.75
CA ASN A 393 3.96 -1.73 8.77
C ASN A 393 4.55 -2.01 7.38
N GLN A 394 5.60 -1.27 7.00
CA GLN A 394 6.26 -1.41 5.71
C GLN A 394 7.18 -2.63 5.63
N ASP A 395 7.82 -3.01 6.73
CA ASP A 395 8.69 -4.19 6.81
C ASP A 395 7.89 -5.49 6.73
N LYS A 396 6.75 -5.56 7.42
CA LYS A 396 6.00 -6.81 7.56
C LYS A 396 5.05 -7.13 6.41
N ARG A 397 4.88 -6.21 5.45
CA ARG A 397 3.85 -6.34 4.41
C ARG A 397 4.35 -6.99 3.13
N ILE A 398 3.44 -7.67 2.44
CA ILE A 398 3.64 -8.18 1.09
C ILE A 398 2.36 -8.03 0.26
N ILE A 399 2.52 -7.72 -1.03
CA ILE A 399 1.41 -7.53 -1.95
C ILE A 399 1.03 -8.86 -2.63
N VAL A 400 -0.19 -9.35 -2.43
CA VAL A 400 -0.71 -10.57 -3.05
C VAL A 400 -1.31 -10.26 -4.43
N GLU A 401 -0.69 -10.82 -5.47
CA GLU A 401 -0.89 -10.50 -6.88
C GLU A 401 -1.53 -11.64 -7.68
N SER A 402 -2.04 -11.28 -8.86
CA SER A 402 -2.43 -12.24 -9.91
C SER A 402 -1.45 -12.17 -11.08
N PHE A 403 -1.23 -13.29 -11.77
CA PHE A 403 -0.46 -13.32 -13.02
C PHE A 403 -1.14 -12.54 -14.16
N ASP A 404 -2.47 -12.38 -14.10
CA ASP A 404 -3.24 -11.60 -15.06
C ASP A 404 -3.54 -10.20 -14.52
N LYS A 405 -3.55 -9.21 -15.43
CA LYS A 405 -3.98 -7.86 -15.07
C LYS A 405 -5.46 -7.86 -14.71
N VAL A 406 -5.76 -7.70 -13.44
CA VAL A 406 -7.12 -7.54 -12.94
C VAL A 406 -7.50 -6.07 -12.99
N SER A 407 -8.44 -5.76 -13.87
CA SER A 407 -9.04 -4.42 -13.96
C SER A 407 -10.14 -4.27 -12.91
N LYS A 408 -10.54 -3.02 -12.58
CA LYS A 408 -11.65 -2.75 -11.66
C LYS A 408 -12.90 -3.57 -12.04
N GLY A 409 -13.71 -3.95 -11.05
CA GLY A 409 -14.98 -4.67 -11.27
C GLY A 409 -14.91 -6.06 -11.87
N THR A 410 -13.80 -6.77 -11.67
CA THR A 410 -13.66 -8.17 -12.07
C THR A 410 -13.38 -9.06 -10.87
N HIS A 411 -13.74 -10.34 -11.00
CA HIS A 411 -13.43 -11.44 -10.09
C HIS A 411 -11.96 -11.43 -9.61
N ILE A 412 -11.71 -12.04 -8.46
CA ILE A 412 -10.35 -12.34 -7.99
C ILE A 412 -9.89 -13.61 -8.74
N PRO A 413 -8.88 -13.57 -9.63
CA PRO A 413 -8.55 -14.70 -10.50
C PRO A 413 -8.21 -15.99 -9.74
N TRP A 414 -7.48 -15.85 -8.65
CA TRP A 414 -7.09 -16.96 -7.79
C TRP A 414 -8.17 -17.37 -6.78
N TYR A 415 -9.26 -16.59 -6.63
CA TYR A 415 -10.41 -16.96 -5.80
C TYR A 415 -11.71 -16.92 -6.62
N PRO A 416 -11.94 -17.91 -7.50
CA PRO A 416 -13.05 -17.92 -8.44
C PRO A 416 -14.44 -18.01 -7.80
N ASP A 417 -14.52 -18.44 -6.53
CA ASP A 417 -15.75 -18.49 -5.75
C ASP A 417 -16.05 -17.18 -4.99
N PHE A 418 -15.13 -16.20 -4.97
CA PHE A 418 -15.32 -14.92 -4.30
C PHE A 418 -16.63 -14.25 -4.71
N GLY A 419 -17.42 -13.83 -3.72
CA GLY A 419 -18.68 -13.16 -3.93
C GLY A 419 -19.71 -14.00 -4.68
N LYS A 420 -19.52 -15.31 -4.84
CA LYS A 420 -20.60 -16.18 -5.32
C LYS A 420 -21.70 -16.14 -4.28
N ALA A 421 -22.93 -16.00 -4.76
CA ALA A 421 -24.11 -16.09 -3.91
C ALA A 421 -24.28 -17.53 -3.42
N SER A 422 -23.48 -17.91 -2.44
CA SER A 422 -23.77 -18.99 -1.52
C SER A 422 -24.98 -18.50 -0.74
N ALA A 423 -26.18 -19.00 -1.02
CA ALA A 423 -27.44 -18.47 -0.46
C ALA A 423 -27.50 -18.59 1.06
N VAL A 424 -26.78 -17.72 1.78
CA VAL A 424 -26.81 -17.59 3.23
C VAL A 424 -27.99 -16.70 3.54
N PRO A 425 -29.09 -17.25 4.07
CA PRO A 425 -30.27 -16.46 4.37
C PRO A 425 -29.98 -15.53 5.55
N MET A 426 -30.35 -14.27 5.38
CA MET A 426 -30.41 -13.28 6.45
C MET A 426 -31.78 -13.36 7.14
N PRO A 427 -31.92 -12.95 8.41
CA PRO A 427 -33.19 -13.01 9.15
C PRO A 427 -34.36 -12.29 8.48
N ASP A 428 -34.09 -11.28 7.66
CA ASP A 428 -35.07 -10.47 6.93
C ASP A 428 -35.47 -11.07 5.56
N GLY A 429 -34.93 -12.25 5.21
CA GLY A 429 -35.19 -12.94 3.95
C GLY A 429 -34.28 -12.55 2.78
N THR A 430 -33.33 -11.62 2.98
CA THR A 430 -32.26 -11.37 2.01
C THR A 430 -31.20 -12.47 2.05
N THR A 431 -30.19 -12.39 1.18
CA THR A 431 -29.06 -13.33 1.15
C THR A 431 -27.74 -12.59 1.12
N THR A 432 -26.73 -13.17 1.77
CA THR A 432 -25.31 -12.76 1.66
C THR A 432 -24.47 -13.89 1.06
N THR A 433 -23.16 -13.88 1.28
CA THR A 433 -22.20 -14.92 0.87
C THR A 433 -21.30 -15.35 2.04
N GLU A 434 -20.77 -16.58 1.99
CA GLU A 434 -19.65 -17.07 2.82
C GLU A 434 -18.29 -16.90 2.12
N ASP A 435 -18.29 -16.50 0.85
CA ASP A 435 -17.11 -16.39 0.01
C ASP A 435 -16.59 -14.94 0.00
N TYR A 436 -16.22 -14.47 1.18
CA TYR A 436 -15.73 -13.12 1.45
C TYR A 436 -14.32 -13.16 2.04
N VAL A 437 -13.61 -12.05 1.89
CA VAL A 437 -12.30 -11.79 2.50
C VAL A 437 -12.44 -10.56 3.38
N ARG A 438 -11.88 -10.62 4.59
CA ARG A 438 -11.88 -9.52 5.55
C ARG A 438 -10.50 -9.17 6.03
N ILE A 439 -10.33 -7.91 6.41
CA ILE A 439 -9.15 -7.49 7.18
C ILE A 439 -9.09 -8.31 8.47
N GLY A 440 -7.91 -8.83 8.79
CA GLY A 440 -7.66 -9.72 9.92
C GLY A 440 -7.68 -11.21 9.58
N ASP A 441 -8.22 -11.63 8.44
CA ASP A 441 -8.18 -13.04 8.01
C ASP A 441 -6.72 -13.51 7.86
N VAL A 442 -6.42 -14.70 8.41
CA VAL A 442 -5.10 -15.34 8.28
C VAL A 442 -5.12 -16.25 7.05
N LEU A 443 -4.13 -16.10 6.17
CA LEU A 443 -4.01 -16.96 4.98
C LEU A 443 -3.51 -18.36 5.37
N ASP A 444 -4.17 -19.39 4.84
CA ASP A 444 -3.76 -20.79 5.02
C ASP A 444 -3.86 -21.59 3.72
N GLY A 445 -2.74 -22.15 3.24
CA GLY A 445 -2.68 -22.94 2.02
C GLY A 445 -2.58 -22.13 0.71
N PHE A 446 -2.10 -20.88 0.77
CA PHE A 446 -1.77 -20.11 -0.43
C PHE A 446 -0.40 -20.52 -0.97
N GLU A 447 -0.28 -20.79 -2.27
CA GLU A 447 0.99 -21.10 -2.94
C GLU A 447 1.28 -20.06 -4.02
N GLY A 448 2.53 -19.60 -4.11
CA GLY A 448 2.88 -18.53 -5.04
C GLY A 448 4.35 -18.22 -5.10
N VAL A 449 4.76 -17.38 -6.04
CA VAL A 449 6.16 -16.97 -6.20
C VAL A 449 6.41 -15.58 -5.64
N VAL A 450 7.51 -15.40 -4.92
CA VAL A 450 7.93 -14.11 -4.36
C VAL A 450 8.71 -13.32 -5.41
N THR A 451 8.43 -12.03 -5.54
CA THR A 451 9.11 -11.11 -6.46
C THR A 451 9.30 -9.76 -5.78
N TYR A 452 10.08 -8.86 -6.37
CA TYR A 452 10.22 -7.50 -5.89
C TYR A 452 9.95 -6.46 -6.99
N SER A 453 9.06 -5.51 -6.73
CA SER A 453 8.85 -4.36 -7.64
C SER A 453 8.14 -3.18 -6.97
N TYR A 454 8.42 -1.96 -7.43
CA TYR A 454 7.90 -0.71 -6.86
C TYR A 454 8.19 -0.54 -5.35
N ASN A 455 9.37 -1.00 -4.92
CA ASN A 455 9.81 -1.00 -3.52
C ASN A 455 8.98 -1.89 -2.57
N GLU A 456 8.32 -2.91 -3.10
CA GLU A 456 7.51 -3.85 -2.33
C GLU A 456 7.80 -5.27 -2.79
N TYR A 457 7.84 -6.21 -1.85
CA TYR A 457 7.71 -7.62 -2.19
C TYR A 457 6.30 -7.92 -2.66
N ARG A 458 6.20 -8.87 -3.59
CA ARG A 458 4.92 -9.33 -4.14
C ARG A 458 4.88 -10.84 -4.20
N PHE A 459 3.71 -11.39 -3.91
CA PHE A 459 3.43 -12.81 -3.92
C PHE A 459 2.40 -13.12 -5.02
N PHE A 460 2.86 -13.73 -6.10
CA PHE A 460 2.00 -14.09 -7.23
C PHE A 460 1.38 -15.46 -7.02
N VAL A 461 0.07 -15.50 -6.76
CA VAL A 461 -0.65 -16.73 -6.42
C VAL A 461 -0.69 -17.69 -7.62
N THR A 462 -0.34 -18.95 -7.36
CA THR A 462 -0.23 -20.03 -8.37
C THR A 462 -1.32 -21.10 -8.23
N ASN A 463 -2.00 -21.17 -7.10
CA ASN A 463 -3.12 -22.08 -6.86
C ASN A 463 -4.48 -21.35 -6.83
N GLU A 464 -5.56 -22.11 -7.02
CA GLU A 464 -6.90 -21.62 -6.71
C GLU A 464 -7.17 -21.77 -5.21
N VAL A 465 -7.74 -20.74 -4.61
CA VAL A 465 -8.12 -20.70 -3.19
C VAL A 465 -9.63 -20.60 -3.03
N THR A 466 -10.09 -20.90 -1.83
CA THR A 466 -11.50 -20.88 -1.42
C THR A 466 -11.64 -20.18 -0.07
N LYS A 467 -12.87 -20.07 0.45
CA LYS A 467 -13.12 -19.54 1.79
C LYS A 467 -12.41 -20.29 2.92
N ASP A 468 -12.05 -21.56 2.69
CA ASP A 468 -11.37 -22.41 3.67
C ASP A 468 -9.88 -22.02 3.82
N ASN A 469 -9.35 -21.23 2.88
CA ASN A 469 -7.99 -20.69 2.93
C ASN A 469 -7.89 -19.36 3.70
N PHE A 470 -9.01 -18.84 4.21
CA PHE A 470 -9.07 -17.65 5.04
C PHE A 470 -9.53 -18.04 6.45
N VAL A 471 -8.58 -18.19 7.36
CA VAL A 471 -8.83 -18.54 8.75
C VAL A 471 -9.27 -17.29 9.51
N ARG A 472 -10.50 -17.31 10.01
CA ARG A 472 -11.12 -16.19 10.69
C ARG A 472 -10.80 -16.25 12.18
N GLU A 473 -9.95 -15.33 12.64
CA GLU A 473 -9.62 -15.16 14.05
C GLU A 473 -10.19 -13.82 14.51
N HIS A 474 -11.43 -13.85 15.01
CA HIS A 474 -12.19 -12.65 15.41
C HIS A 474 -12.61 -11.70 14.26
N SER A 475 -12.42 -12.12 13.01
CA SER A 475 -12.85 -11.40 11.81
C SER A 475 -14.20 -11.89 11.22
N ASP A 476 -14.89 -12.83 11.89
CA ASP A 476 -16.18 -13.35 11.40
C ASP A 476 -17.26 -12.27 11.32
N ARG A 477 -18.12 -12.38 10.29
CA ARG A 477 -19.33 -11.55 10.20
C ARG A 477 -20.31 -11.92 11.32
N THR A 478 -20.91 -10.91 11.94
CA THR A 478 -22.07 -11.10 12.82
C THR A 478 -23.29 -10.41 12.21
N GLN A 479 -24.48 -10.96 12.43
CA GLN A 479 -25.75 -10.43 11.90
C GLN A 479 -26.33 -9.28 12.75
N ALA A 480 -25.80 -9.08 13.95
CA ALA A 480 -26.11 -7.98 14.87
C ALA A 480 -24.88 -7.73 15.78
N PRO A 481 -24.78 -6.54 16.42
CA PRO A 481 -23.75 -6.31 17.43
C PRO A 481 -23.83 -7.31 18.58
N VAL A 482 -22.67 -7.79 19.04
CA VAL A 482 -22.56 -8.67 20.21
C VAL A 482 -22.15 -7.83 21.41
N LEU A 483 -23.07 -7.63 22.34
CA LEU A 483 -22.89 -6.80 23.55
C LEU A 483 -23.36 -7.59 24.79
N LYS A 484 -22.83 -7.25 25.96
CA LYS A 484 -23.29 -7.81 27.25
C LYS A 484 -24.78 -7.51 27.50
N GLU A 485 -25.47 -8.47 28.11
CA GLU A 485 -26.88 -8.31 28.48
C GLU A 485 -27.08 -7.27 29.61
N GLY A 486 -28.27 -6.66 29.68
CA GLY A 486 -28.68 -5.80 30.80
C GLY A 486 -28.66 -4.30 30.53
N GLY A 487 -28.40 -3.88 29.28
CA GLY A 487 -28.60 -2.49 28.83
C GLY A 487 -30.06 -2.06 28.87
N GLU A 488 -30.31 -0.84 29.37
CA GLU A 488 -31.62 -0.17 29.41
C GLU A 488 -31.76 0.91 28.33
N LEU A 489 -30.64 1.43 27.83
CA LEU A 489 -30.61 2.40 26.74
C LEU A 489 -29.44 2.07 25.81
N ARG A 490 -29.73 1.82 24.54
CA ARG A 490 -28.70 1.62 23.51
C ARG A 490 -28.53 2.89 22.67
N ILE A 491 -27.31 3.35 22.50
CA ILE A 491 -26.98 4.50 21.65
C ILE A 491 -25.95 4.05 20.62
N ALA A 492 -26.09 4.52 19.38
CA ALA A 492 -25.12 4.24 18.32
C ALA A 492 -24.76 5.50 17.54
N THR A 493 -23.66 5.43 16.80
CA THR A 493 -23.28 6.42 15.80
C THR A 493 -22.86 5.72 14.51
N PHE A 494 -23.20 6.29 13.36
CA PHE A 494 -22.93 5.66 12.07
C PHE A 494 -22.71 6.70 10.97
N ASN A 495 -21.51 6.73 10.38
CA ASN A 495 -21.27 7.45 9.13
C ASN A 495 -21.81 6.59 7.98
N VAL A 496 -22.69 7.14 7.15
CA VAL A 496 -23.42 6.38 6.13
C VAL A 496 -22.96 6.61 4.70
N LEU A 497 -21.78 7.23 4.50
CA LEU A 497 -21.13 7.45 3.20
C LEU A 497 -22.02 8.22 2.19
N ASN A 498 -22.28 9.49 2.48
CA ASN A 498 -23.05 10.43 1.64
C ASN A 498 -24.40 9.89 1.15
N TYR A 499 -25.36 9.69 2.06
CA TYR A 499 -26.73 9.32 1.69
C TYR A 499 -27.52 10.52 1.12
N PHE A 500 -27.50 10.66 -0.21
CA PHE A 500 -28.08 11.78 -0.96
C PHE A 500 -29.27 11.35 -1.82
N ASN A 501 -30.41 12.01 -1.64
CA ASN A 501 -31.65 11.69 -2.34
C ASN A 501 -32.11 12.77 -3.32
N SER A 502 -31.48 13.96 -3.35
CA SER A 502 -31.90 15.05 -4.24
C SER A 502 -31.89 14.71 -5.74
N PRO A 503 -30.98 13.89 -6.29
CA PRO A 503 -31.08 13.45 -7.69
C PRO A 503 -32.25 12.50 -7.96
N TYR A 504 -32.80 11.90 -6.90
CA TYR A 504 -33.78 10.81 -6.92
C TYR A 504 -35.17 11.26 -6.44
N GLY A 505 -35.45 12.56 -6.54
CA GLY A 505 -36.74 13.17 -6.18
C GLY A 505 -36.78 13.84 -4.81
N GLY A 506 -35.65 13.90 -4.10
CA GLY A 506 -35.51 14.65 -2.86
C GLY A 506 -35.42 16.18 -3.06
N ASP A 507 -35.56 16.92 -1.96
CA ASP A 507 -35.39 18.38 -1.97
C ASP A 507 -33.91 18.75 -2.16
N SER A 508 -33.61 19.96 -2.64
CA SER A 508 -32.23 20.42 -2.85
C SER A 508 -31.53 20.84 -1.56
N ASN A 509 -30.25 20.47 -1.42
CA ASN A 509 -29.35 20.97 -0.38
C ASN A 509 -28.83 22.40 -0.68
N PRO A 510 -28.19 23.10 0.28
CA PRO A 510 -27.71 24.49 0.12
C PRO A 510 -26.78 24.74 -1.07
N LYS A 511 -26.06 23.72 -1.54
CA LYS A 511 -25.09 23.81 -2.64
C LYS A 511 -25.65 23.35 -3.99
N ASN A 512 -26.79 22.65 -4.00
CA ASN A 512 -27.35 21.98 -5.18
C ASN A 512 -26.37 20.97 -5.81
N GLU A 513 -25.65 20.23 -4.98
CA GLU A 513 -24.63 19.25 -5.38
C GLU A 513 -25.06 17.83 -5.00
N ASN A 514 -24.69 16.82 -5.80
CA ASN A 514 -24.75 15.43 -5.38
C ASN A 514 -23.36 14.96 -4.94
N ARG A 515 -23.30 14.26 -3.81
CA ARG A 515 -22.06 13.66 -3.25
C ARG A 515 -22.21 12.18 -2.94
N GLY A 516 -23.40 11.61 -3.13
CA GLY A 516 -23.68 10.19 -2.89
C GLY A 516 -23.71 9.40 -4.18
N ALA A 517 -24.52 8.33 -4.18
CA ALA A 517 -24.76 7.45 -5.32
C ALA A 517 -24.89 8.18 -6.67
N GLU A 518 -24.45 7.51 -7.74
CA GLU A 518 -24.47 8.06 -9.11
C GLU A 518 -25.71 7.59 -9.90
N SER A 519 -26.41 6.58 -9.40
CA SER A 519 -27.62 6.01 -10.01
C SER A 519 -28.70 5.65 -8.99
N GLN A 520 -29.96 5.60 -9.43
CA GLN A 520 -31.09 5.20 -8.57
C GLN A 520 -30.88 3.82 -7.93
N ALA A 521 -30.30 2.87 -8.69
CA ALA A 521 -30.08 1.51 -8.19
C ALA A 521 -29.03 1.47 -7.07
N GLU A 522 -27.99 2.28 -7.16
CA GLU A 522 -26.99 2.43 -6.10
C GLU A 522 -27.59 3.10 -4.87
N PHE A 523 -28.36 4.17 -5.05
CA PHE A 523 -29.05 4.85 -3.95
C PHE A 523 -30.04 3.93 -3.22
N ASP A 524 -30.83 3.16 -3.97
CA ASP A 524 -31.77 2.21 -3.41
C ASP A 524 -31.02 1.14 -2.61
N LEU A 525 -29.93 0.58 -3.16
CA LEU A 525 -29.10 -0.43 -2.51
C LEU A 525 -28.39 0.10 -1.26
N GLN A 526 -27.83 1.30 -1.32
CA GLN A 526 -27.20 1.98 -0.19
C GLN A 526 -28.21 2.14 0.96
N GLY A 527 -29.37 2.73 0.68
CA GLY A 527 -30.42 2.94 1.69
C GLY A 527 -30.94 1.63 2.28
N ASP A 528 -31.03 0.59 1.45
CA ASP A 528 -31.42 -0.76 1.85
C ASP A 528 -30.41 -1.41 2.80
N LYS A 529 -29.10 -1.27 2.55
CA LYS A 529 -28.05 -1.77 3.43
C LYS A 529 -28.02 -1.02 4.76
N ILE A 530 -28.05 0.33 4.71
CA ILE A 530 -28.06 1.18 5.91
C ILE A 530 -29.27 0.89 6.79
N ALA A 531 -30.48 0.79 6.19
CA ALA A 531 -31.70 0.51 6.95
C ALA A 531 -31.63 -0.83 7.69
N ARG A 532 -31.09 -1.87 7.05
CA ARG A 532 -30.89 -3.19 7.69
C ARG A 532 -29.86 -3.15 8.80
N ALA A 533 -28.76 -2.43 8.60
CA ALA A 533 -27.75 -2.24 9.64
C ALA A 533 -28.34 -1.53 10.87
N ILE A 534 -29.11 -0.46 10.68
CA ILE A 534 -29.76 0.27 11.79
C ILE A 534 -30.78 -0.61 12.53
N VAL A 535 -31.58 -1.41 11.81
CA VAL A 535 -32.51 -2.36 12.43
C VAL A 535 -31.78 -3.45 13.22
N ALA A 536 -30.65 -3.93 12.72
CA ALA A 536 -29.83 -4.94 13.41
C ALA A 536 -29.09 -4.37 14.64
N ILE A 537 -28.66 -3.11 14.60
CA ILE A 537 -28.08 -2.39 15.75
C ILE A 537 -29.12 -2.25 16.87
N ASP A 538 -30.38 -1.98 16.50
CA ASP A 538 -31.53 -1.85 17.40
C ASP A 538 -31.39 -0.73 18.46
N ALA A 539 -30.59 0.30 18.17
CA ALA A 539 -30.33 1.39 19.10
C ALA A 539 -31.54 2.28 19.35
N ASP A 540 -31.70 2.80 20.57
CA ASP A 540 -32.78 3.69 20.95
C ASP A 540 -32.55 5.13 20.43
N ILE A 541 -31.28 5.54 20.30
CA ILE A 541 -30.83 6.82 19.72
C ILE A 541 -29.66 6.53 18.78
N VAL A 542 -29.68 7.08 17.57
CA VAL A 542 -28.60 6.94 16.58
C VAL A 542 -28.17 8.31 16.07
N GLY A 543 -26.89 8.63 16.22
CA GLY A 543 -26.24 9.73 15.51
C GLY A 543 -25.83 9.29 14.11
N LEU A 544 -26.22 10.06 13.09
CA LEU A 544 -25.89 9.79 11.70
C LEU A 544 -25.00 10.90 11.16
N MET A 545 -23.94 10.53 10.48
CA MET A 545 -23.13 11.45 9.68
C MET A 545 -23.32 11.16 8.21
N GLU A 546 -23.04 12.15 7.37
CA GLU A 546 -23.15 12.04 5.92
C GLU A 546 -24.57 11.85 5.38
N ILE A 547 -25.55 12.45 6.03
CA ILE A 547 -26.89 12.62 5.46
C ILE A 547 -26.91 13.90 4.63
N GLU A 548 -27.56 13.89 3.47
CA GLU A 548 -27.74 15.12 2.69
C GLU A 548 -28.49 16.20 3.49
N ASN A 549 -27.94 17.42 3.49
CA ASN A 549 -28.50 18.57 4.18
C ASN A 549 -29.63 19.22 3.37
N ASN A 550 -30.73 18.51 3.11
CA ASN A 550 -31.87 19.03 2.36
C ASN A 550 -33.11 19.30 3.22
N GLY A 551 -32.89 19.47 4.52
CA GLY A 551 -33.89 19.86 5.52
C GLY A 551 -34.59 18.68 6.17
N PHE A 552 -35.77 18.94 6.74
CA PHE A 552 -36.50 18.00 7.60
C PHE A 552 -37.91 17.67 7.07
N GLY A 553 -38.19 18.07 5.83
CA GLY A 553 -39.48 17.80 5.17
C GLY A 553 -39.61 16.33 4.74
N PRO A 554 -40.79 15.92 4.26
CA PRO A 554 -41.03 14.53 3.82
C PRO A 554 -40.16 14.08 2.64
N ASN A 555 -39.59 15.01 1.87
CA ASN A 555 -38.68 14.70 0.77
C ASN A 555 -37.19 14.74 1.17
N SER A 556 -36.87 14.96 2.45
CA SER A 556 -35.49 15.00 2.93
C SER A 556 -34.85 13.61 2.95
N ALA A 557 -33.53 13.55 2.88
CA ALA A 557 -32.79 12.29 2.94
C ALA A 557 -33.00 11.57 4.28
N VAL A 558 -33.03 12.30 5.40
CA VAL A 558 -33.33 11.72 6.73
C VAL A 558 -34.73 11.14 6.81
N ALA A 559 -35.74 11.83 6.25
CA ALA A 559 -37.11 11.32 6.24
C ALA A 559 -37.23 10.04 5.40
N HIS A 560 -36.59 10.02 4.23
CA HIS A 560 -36.57 8.85 3.35
C HIS A 560 -35.87 7.65 3.99
N LEU A 561 -34.73 7.87 4.67
CA LEU A 561 -34.03 6.79 5.37
C LEU A 561 -34.87 6.22 6.52
N VAL A 562 -35.49 7.09 7.32
CA VAL A 562 -36.39 6.67 8.42
C VAL A 562 -37.60 5.89 7.91
N GLU A 563 -38.16 6.27 6.76
CA GLU A 563 -39.22 5.48 6.12
C GLU A 563 -38.74 4.07 5.75
N LYS A 564 -37.55 3.94 5.15
CA LYS A 564 -36.95 2.63 4.84
C LYS A 564 -36.70 1.80 6.09
N ILE A 565 -36.17 2.40 7.16
CA ILE A 565 -35.94 1.72 8.45
C ILE A 565 -37.27 1.22 9.03
N ASN A 566 -38.26 2.09 9.14
CA ASN A 566 -39.55 1.75 9.76
C ASN A 566 -40.34 0.72 8.95
N ALA A 567 -40.14 0.64 7.63
CA ALA A 567 -40.73 -0.40 6.79
C ALA A 567 -40.23 -1.82 7.13
N LEU A 568 -39.06 -1.95 7.78
CA LEU A 568 -38.49 -3.21 8.25
C LEU A 568 -38.90 -3.55 9.69
N ILE A 569 -39.52 -2.62 10.42
CA ILE A 569 -39.90 -2.79 11.83
C ILE A 569 -41.40 -3.06 11.94
N ALA A 570 -41.75 -4.24 12.46
CA ALA A 570 -43.14 -4.69 12.55
C ALA A 570 -43.95 -3.99 13.66
N ASP A 571 -43.34 -3.67 14.81
CA ASP A 571 -44.02 -2.95 15.90
C ASP A 571 -43.86 -1.44 15.72
N GLU A 572 -44.97 -0.76 15.42
CA GLU A 572 -45.01 0.70 15.25
C GLU A 572 -44.51 1.48 16.49
N LYS A 573 -44.50 0.86 17.68
CA LYS A 573 -43.93 1.51 18.88
C LYS A 573 -42.42 1.67 18.81
N ASP A 574 -41.74 0.81 18.08
CA ASP A 574 -40.29 0.81 17.91
C ASP A 574 -39.87 1.58 16.64
N HIS A 575 -40.82 2.23 15.96
CA HIS A 575 -40.52 3.11 14.84
C HIS A 575 -39.67 4.30 15.27
N TYR A 576 -38.67 4.59 14.45
CA TYR A 576 -37.81 5.74 14.61
C TYR A 576 -38.55 7.02 14.19
N SER A 577 -38.31 8.06 14.97
CA SER A 577 -38.49 9.46 14.60
C SER A 577 -37.11 10.09 14.40
N TYR A 578 -37.06 11.30 13.84
CA TYR A 578 -35.82 12.06 13.70
C TYR A 578 -35.94 13.42 14.39
N VAL A 579 -34.81 13.94 14.86
CA VAL A 579 -34.73 15.27 15.48
C VAL A 579 -34.95 16.32 14.39
N VAL A 580 -35.92 17.19 14.64
CA VAL A 580 -36.23 18.33 13.77
C VAL A 580 -35.78 19.60 14.48
N GLY A 581 -35.08 20.47 13.75
CA GLY A 581 -34.67 21.78 14.26
C GLY A 581 -35.84 22.74 14.53
N ASN A 582 -35.54 24.00 14.85
CA ASN A 582 -36.59 25.01 14.98
C ASN A 582 -37.26 25.29 13.62
N GLU A 583 -38.51 25.76 13.60
CA GLU A 583 -39.24 26.06 12.35
C GLU A 583 -38.51 27.07 11.42
N SER A 584 -37.58 27.87 11.95
CA SER A 584 -36.74 28.79 11.18
C SER A 584 -35.56 28.11 10.48
N ASP A 585 -35.14 26.95 10.95
CA ASP A 585 -33.88 26.31 10.58
C ASP A 585 -34.17 25.31 9.47
N LYS A 586 -34.00 25.75 8.21
CA LYS A 586 -34.21 24.87 7.06
C LYS A 586 -33.14 23.78 6.96
N PHE A 587 -31.92 24.06 7.42
CA PHE A 587 -30.73 23.23 7.22
C PHE A 587 -29.91 23.13 8.52
N VAL A 588 -29.08 22.09 8.63
CA VAL A 588 -28.04 21.97 9.66
C VAL A 588 -26.78 22.64 9.10
N GLY A 589 -26.55 23.90 9.42
CA GLY A 589 -25.44 24.68 8.84
C GLY A 589 -25.60 24.93 7.34
N GLY A 590 -24.47 25.17 6.65
CA GLY A 590 -24.44 25.60 5.24
C GLY A 590 -23.83 24.61 4.24
N ASP A 591 -23.36 23.45 4.68
CA ASP A 591 -22.76 22.41 3.83
C ASP A 591 -23.85 21.57 3.11
N SER A 592 -23.50 20.86 2.04
CA SER A 592 -24.37 19.88 1.38
C SER A 592 -24.55 18.62 2.22
N ILE A 593 -23.62 18.36 3.14
CA ILE A 593 -23.60 17.22 4.06
C ILE A 593 -23.97 17.68 5.48
N ALA A 594 -24.79 16.91 6.20
CA ALA A 594 -25.19 17.18 7.57
C ALA A 594 -25.13 15.95 8.48
N SER A 595 -24.93 16.20 9.77
CA SER A 595 -25.20 15.23 10.83
C SER A 595 -26.68 15.28 11.23
N GLN A 596 -27.26 14.12 11.56
CA GLN A 596 -28.67 13.96 11.94
C GLN A 596 -28.80 13.03 13.15
N VAL A 597 -29.95 13.05 13.83
CA VAL A 597 -30.24 12.14 14.94
C VAL A 597 -31.61 11.49 14.75
N ILE A 598 -31.65 10.16 14.83
CA ILE A 598 -32.89 9.38 14.87
C ILE A 598 -33.06 8.72 16.23
N PHE A 599 -34.30 8.50 16.68
CA PHE A 599 -34.58 7.94 17.99
C PHE A 599 -35.94 7.25 18.05
N LYS A 600 -36.08 6.26 18.93
CA LYS A 600 -37.36 5.60 19.21
C LYS A 600 -38.15 6.40 20.25
N ALA A 601 -39.33 6.91 19.87
CA ALA A 601 -40.10 7.83 20.70
C ALA A 601 -40.69 7.20 21.98
N ASN A 602 -40.80 5.86 22.03
CA ASN A 602 -41.16 5.12 23.24
C ASN A 602 -40.00 5.05 24.27
N ARG A 603 -38.75 5.31 23.86
CA ARG A 603 -37.53 5.18 24.68
C ARG A 603 -36.91 6.51 25.06
N ALA A 604 -36.98 7.50 24.18
CA ALA A 604 -36.44 8.83 24.40
C ALA A 604 -37.40 9.91 23.91
N THR A 605 -37.49 11.02 24.64
CA THR A 605 -38.22 12.22 24.22
C THR A 605 -37.27 13.39 24.08
N LEU A 606 -37.29 14.06 22.93
CA LEU A 606 -36.51 15.28 22.71
C LEU A 606 -36.93 16.37 23.70
N ASP A 607 -35.99 16.79 24.56
CA ASP A 607 -36.19 17.85 25.55
C ASP A 607 -35.72 19.20 25.01
N THR A 608 -34.52 19.22 24.41
CA THR A 608 -33.93 20.44 23.85
C THR A 608 -33.19 20.13 22.55
N TYR A 609 -33.49 20.86 21.47
CA TYR A 609 -32.64 20.90 20.27
C TYR A 609 -31.53 21.94 20.45
N ARG A 610 -30.30 21.61 20.05
CA ARG A 610 -29.19 22.55 19.95
C ARG A 610 -28.42 22.31 18.67
N LEU A 611 -28.04 23.41 18.01
CA LEU A 611 -27.06 23.45 16.96
C LEU A 611 -25.86 24.23 17.49
N ILE A 612 -24.69 23.60 17.51
CA ILE A 612 -23.43 24.23 17.85
C ILE A 612 -22.78 24.62 16.53
N GLU A 613 -22.70 25.93 16.28
CA GLU A 613 -22.00 26.49 15.12
C GLU A 613 -20.50 26.24 15.26
N MET A 614 -19.92 25.50 14.33
CA MET A 614 -18.53 25.05 14.41
C MET A 614 -17.57 26.05 13.74
N PRO A 615 -16.26 26.02 14.08
CA PRO A 615 -15.31 27.01 13.58
C PRO A 615 -15.17 27.02 12.05
N GLN A 616 -14.92 28.20 11.50
CA GLN A 616 -14.55 28.43 10.09
C GLN A 616 -13.18 29.11 10.04
N GLN A 617 -12.33 28.75 9.08
CA GLN A 617 -11.04 29.38 8.83
C GLN A 617 -11.17 30.43 7.72
N HIS A 618 -10.66 31.63 7.98
CA HIS A 618 -10.57 32.72 7.01
C HIS A 618 -9.17 33.36 7.07
N ALA A 619 -8.21 32.66 6.49
CA ALA A 619 -6.82 33.10 6.32
C ALA A 619 -6.59 33.70 4.92
N ASP A 620 -5.41 34.30 4.71
CA ASP A 620 -4.95 34.70 3.39
C ASP A 620 -4.62 33.46 2.54
N ALA A 621 -4.90 33.52 1.24
CA ALA A 621 -4.60 32.41 0.32
C ALA A 621 -3.10 32.08 0.27
N VAL A 622 -2.77 30.78 0.21
CA VAL A 622 -1.40 30.30 -0.01
C VAL A 622 -1.11 30.24 -1.51
N ILE A 623 -0.01 30.89 -1.91
CA ILE A 623 0.41 31.03 -3.30
C ILE A 623 1.78 30.36 -3.47
N ASP A 624 1.90 29.48 -4.47
CA ASP A 624 3.18 28.84 -4.79
C ASP A 624 4.17 29.80 -5.50
N ASP A 625 5.42 29.36 -5.67
CA ASP A 625 6.48 30.12 -6.35
C ASP A 625 6.14 30.52 -7.80
N LYS A 626 5.11 29.90 -8.40
CA LYS A 626 4.63 30.17 -9.77
C LYS A 626 3.45 31.13 -9.78
N GLY A 627 3.03 31.64 -8.62
CA GLY A 627 1.89 32.55 -8.48
C GLY A 627 0.54 31.85 -8.54
N LYS A 628 0.47 30.53 -8.39
CA LYS A 628 -0.79 29.77 -8.37
C LYS A 628 -1.28 29.65 -6.92
N THR A 629 -2.56 29.95 -6.70
CA THR A 629 -3.22 29.62 -5.43
C THR A 629 -3.28 28.10 -5.27
N ILE A 630 -2.64 27.59 -4.22
CA ILE A 630 -2.62 26.16 -3.87
C ILE A 630 -3.56 25.84 -2.71
N GLU A 631 -3.98 26.86 -1.96
CA GLU A 631 -4.99 26.81 -0.90
C GLU A 631 -5.58 28.23 -0.75
N ASP A 632 -6.90 28.37 -0.57
CA ASP A 632 -7.59 29.66 -0.68
C ASP A 632 -7.84 30.37 0.66
N GLY A 633 -7.46 29.75 1.78
CA GLY A 633 -7.58 30.24 3.14
C GLY A 633 -8.99 30.11 3.72
N HIS A 634 -9.93 29.44 3.04
CA HIS A 634 -11.34 29.43 3.40
C HIS A 634 -11.87 28.01 3.65
N ASN A 635 -11.72 27.55 4.89
CA ASN A 635 -12.13 26.21 5.31
C ASN A 635 -13.28 26.24 6.32
N TYR A 636 -14.12 25.21 6.31
CA TYR A 636 -15.36 25.17 7.09
C TYR A 636 -15.49 23.82 7.81
N GLN A 637 -15.81 23.85 9.10
CA GLN A 637 -16.31 22.68 9.81
C GLN A 637 -17.81 22.49 9.53
N ARG A 638 -18.30 21.26 9.72
CA ARG A 638 -19.74 21.00 9.75
C ARG A 638 -20.27 21.29 11.14
N ASP A 639 -21.44 21.94 11.22
CA ASP A 639 -22.06 22.28 12.49
C ASP A 639 -22.50 21.01 13.24
N THR A 640 -22.41 21.05 14.57
CA THR A 640 -22.72 19.91 15.43
C THR A 640 -24.16 19.98 15.92
N ILE A 641 -24.92 18.92 15.66
CA ILE A 641 -26.27 18.74 16.23
C ILE A 641 -26.14 18.09 17.61
N ALA A 642 -26.66 18.76 18.65
CA ALA A 642 -26.48 18.38 20.06
C ALA A 642 -27.80 18.30 20.87
N PRO A 643 -28.77 17.46 20.45
CA PRO A 643 -30.03 17.32 21.15
C PRO A 643 -29.85 16.72 22.55
N THR A 644 -30.72 17.14 23.47
CA THR A 644 -30.86 16.53 24.79
C THR A 644 -32.16 15.76 24.85
N PHE A 645 -32.08 14.53 25.34
CA PHE A 645 -33.20 13.63 25.50
C PHE A 645 -33.50 13.40 26.98
N SER A 646 -34.79 13.33 27.30
CA SER A 646 -35.26 12.70 28.55
C SER A 646 -35.48 11.21 28.27
N ILE A 647 -34.95 10.33 29.11
CA ILE A 647 -34.99 8.88 28.88
C ILE A 647 -36.19 8.26 29.61
N SER A 648 -37.02 7.53 28.85
CA SER A 648 -38.23 6.88 29.36
C SER A 648 -37.93 5.96 30.54
N GLY A 649 -38.68 6.12 31.63
CA GLY A 649 -38.55 5.28 32.82
C GLY A 649 -37.42 5.70 33.78
N THR A 650 -36.75 6.82 33.51
CA THR A 650 -35.68 7.38 34.36
C THR A 650 -35.90 8.89 34.58
N ASP A 651 -35.21 9.50 35.55
CA ASP A 651 -35.12 10.95 35.71
C ASP A 651 -33.90 11.56 34.97
N GLU A 652 -33.17 10.74 34.22
CA GLU A 652 -31.90 11.10 33.60
C GLU A 652 -32.09 11.81 32.25
N LYS A 653 -31.18 12.75 31.98
CA LYS A 653 -31.07 13.46 30.69
C LYS A 653 -29.71 13.21 30.07
N ILE A 654 -29.71 12.97 28.77
CA ILE A 654 -28.49 12.72 28.00
C ILE A 654 -28.45 13.68 26.80
N THR A 655 -27.35 14.40 26.67
CA THR A 655 -27.02 15.18 25.47
C THR A 655 -26.12 14.35 24.55
N VAL A 656 -26.55 14.14 23.31
CA VAL A 656 -25.72 13.50 22.28
C VAL A 656 -25.28 14.55 21.26
N ALA A 657 -23.98 14.80 21.17
CA ALA A 657 -23.39 15.73 20.21
C ALA A 657 -22.84 14.93 19.03
N VAL A 658 -23.46 15.03 17.86
CA VAL A 658 -23.08 14.27 16.66
C VAL A 658 -22.20 15.12 15.76
N ASN A 659 -20.99 14.64 15.52
CA ASN A 659 -19.90 15.38 14.89
C ASN A 659 -19.49 14.68 13.59
N HIS A 660 -19.11 15.50 12.61
CA HIS A 660 -18.38 15.05 11.44
C HIS A 660 -17.29 16.09 11.16
N LEU A 661 -16.17 15.95 11.88
CA LEU A 661 -15.06 16.90 11.79
C LEU A 661 -14.44 16.89 10.39
N LYS A 662 -13.72 17.96 10.06
CA LYS A 662 -13.12 18.16 8.75
C LYS A 662 -12.33 16.93 8.27
N SER A 663 -12.70 16.43 7.09
CA SER A 663 -12.08 15.26 6.47
C SER A 663 -10.58 15.43 6.23
N LYS A 664 -9.82 14.35 6.50
CA LYS A 664 -8.40 14.18 6.17
C LYS A 664 -8.08 14.28 4.66
N GLY A 665 -9.07 14.06 3.78
CA GLY A 665 -8.92 14.21 2.33
C GLY A 665 -9.01 15.65 1.81
N SER A 666 -9.27 16.62 2.70
CA SER A 666 -9.26 18.05 2.37
C SER A 666 -7.84 18.62 2.38
N LYS A 667 -7.71 19.92 2.12
CA LYS A 667 -6.51 20.70 2.37
C LYS A 667 -6.89 22.01 3.06
N CYS A 668 -6.24 22.32 4.16
CA CYS A 668 -6.39 23.54 4.93
C CYS A 668 -5.11 24.39 4.85
N TRP A 669 -5.18 25.62 5.34
CA TRP A 669 -4.08 26.58 5.22
C TRP A 669 -2.76 26.04 5.79
N GLU A 670 -2.80 25.43 6.98
CA GLU A 670 -1.63 24.89 7.67
C GLU A 670 -0.95 23.78 6.87
N ASP A 671 -1.70 22.98 6.11
CA ASP A 671 -1.13 21.90 5.29
C ASP A 671 -0.35 22.46 4.10
N ALA A 672 -0.77 23.62 3.57
CA ALA A 672 -0.23 24.19 2.34
C ALA A 672 0.88 25.22 2.56
N ALA A 673 0.79 25.99 3.63
CA ALA A 673 1.65 27.15 3.83
C ALA A 673 3.11 26.78 4.14
N PRO A 674 4.08 27.67 3.84
CA PRO A 674 5.47 27.42 4.17
C PRO A 674 5.70 27.24 5.67
N VAL A 675 6.67 26.41 6.03
CA VAL A 675 7.04 26.16 7.43
C VAL A 675 7.50 27.43 8.15
N ALA A 676 8.16 28.34 7.44
CA ALA A 676 8.56 29.65 7.98
C ALA A 676 7.37 30.53 8.39
N GLU A 677 6.16 30.24 7.89
CA GLU A 677 4.92 30.94 8.21
C GLU A 677 4.02 30.14 9.17
N GLY A 678 4.49 29.00 9.67
CA GLY A 678 3.77 28.11 10.56
C GLY A 678 2.91 27.05 9.86
N GLY A 679 3.10 26.83 8.56
CA GLY A 679 2.49 25.70 7.85
C GLY A 679 3.39 24.46 7.74
N GLN A 680 2.99 23.49 6.93
CA GLN A 680 3.66 22.19 6.75
C GLN A 680 4.27 22.00 5.35
N ASP A 681 4.16 22.98 4.45
CA ASP A 681 4.72 22.96 3.10
C ASP A 681 4.32 21.71 2.28
N GLY A 682 3.06 21.27 2.43
CA GLY A 682 2.50 20.10 1.77
C GLY A 682 3.00 18.75 2.30
N LYS A 683 3.67 18.73 3.46
CA LYS A 683 4.16 17.51 4.13
C LYS A 683 3.24 17.14 5.29
N ASP A 684 3.31 15.88 5.71
CA ASP A 684 2.60 15.34 6.87
C ASP A 684 3.64 14.69 7.82
N PRO A 685 4.46 15.50 8.50
CA PRO A 685 5.57 14.99 9.31
C PRO A 685 5.10 14.27 10.57
N ASP A 686 3.92 14.63 11.09
CA ASP A 686 3.33 14.09 12.32
C ASP A 686 2.34 12.94 12.08
N LYS A 687 2.06 12.61 10.81
CA LYS A 687 1.15 11.54 10.37
C LYS A 687 -0.29 11.77 10.80
N GLN A 688 -0.69 13.02 11.03
CA GLN A 688 -2.07 13.33 11.44
C GLN A 688 -2.98 13.60 10.23
N GLY A 689 -2.39 13.71 9.03
CA GLY A 689 -3.10 14.03 7.80
C GLY A 689 -3.63 15.47 7.76
N SER A 690 -4.15 15.87 6.61
CA SER A 690 -4.57 17.26 6.38
C SER A 690 -5.58 17.79 7.40
N CYS A 691 -5.59 19.11 7.56
CA CYS A 691 -6.52 19.87 8.38
C CYS A 691 -6.49 19.52 9.88
N GLU A 692 -5.42 18.89 10.37
CA GLU A 692 -5.25 18.53 11.79
C GLU A 692 -5.49 19.74 12.71
N ASN A 693 -4.75 20.84 12.51
CA ASN A 693 -4.87 22.06 13.29
C ASN A 693 -6.31 22.62 13.32
N PHE A 694 -7.03 22.46 12.21
CA PHE A 694 -8.41 22.91 12.10
C PHE A 694 -9.39 21.96 12.82
N ARG A 695 -9.09 20.66 12.85
CA ARG A 695 -9.79 19.68 13.72
C ARG A 695 -9.50 19.95 15.20
N VAL A 696 -8.29 20.37 15.58
CA VAL A 696 -7.98 20.81 16.95
C VAL A 696 -8.81 22.02 17.36
N SER A 697 -8.97 23.01 16.47
CA SER A 697 -9.84 24.17 16.72
C SER A 697 -11.29 23.74 16.98
N ALA A 698 -11.78 22.74 16.23
CA ALA A 698 -13.11 22.18 16.38
C ALA A 698 -13.27 21.42 17.71
N ALA A 699 -12.34 20.52 18.04
CA ALA A 699 -12.30 19.80 19.30
C ALA A 699 -12.27 20.76 20.50
N TYR A 700 -11.42 21.79 20.43
CA TYR A 700 -11.31 22.83 21.43
C TYR A 700 -12.66 23.54 21.63
N HIS A 701 -13.29 24.01 20.56
CA HIS A 701 -14.57 24.72 20.64
C HIS A 701 -15.71 23.82 21.16
N LEU A 702 -15.80 22.59 20.63
CA LEU A 702 -16.81 21.60 21.04
C LEU A 702 -16.76 21.33 22.54
N GLY A 703 -15.57 21.09 23.08
CA GLY A 703 -15.39 20.90 24.52
C GLY A 703 -15.88 22.08 25.36
N GLN A 704 -15.62 23.32 24.91
CA GLN A 704 -16.12 24.53 25.59
C GLN A 704 -17.65 24.62 25.58
N GLU A 705 -18.29 24.34 24.44
CA GLU A 705 -19.75 24.44 24.33
C GLU A 705 -20.46 23.36 25.13
N LEU A 706 -19.97 22.11 25.07
CA LEU A 706 -20.54 21.02 25.86
C LEU A 706 -20.33 21.20 27.37
N GLY A 707 -19.22 21.83 27.78
CA GLY A 707 -18.98 22.20 29.18
C GLY A 707 -19.99 23.18 29.77
N LYS A 708 -20.80 23.86 28.94
CA LYS A 708 -21.88 24.76 29.38
C LYS A 708 -23.23 24.05 29.57
N ILE A 709 -23.32 22.77 29.20
CA ILE A 709 -24.54 21.98 29.28
C ILE A 709 -24.50 21.15 30.58
N ASP A 710 -25.63 21.00 31.27
CA ASP A 710 -25.76 20.14 32.46
C ASP A 710 -26.14 18.69 32.08
N GLY A 711 -25.95 17.73 32.99
CA GLY A 711 -26.32 16.32 32.78
C GLY A 711 -25.21 15.47 32.13
N TYR A 712 -25.55 14.29 31.62
CA TYR A 712 -24.60 13.44 30.91
C TYR A 712 -24.44 13.91 29.46
N LYS A 713 -23.21 13.87 28.94
CA LYS A 713 -22.93 14.24 27.54
C LYS A 713 -22.12 13.15 26.87
N MET A 714 -22.36 13.03 25.58
CA MET A 714 -21.65 12.11 24.72
C MET A 714 -21.26 12.84 23.45
N ILE A 715 -20.01 12.66 23.02
CA ILE A 715 -19.53 13.05 21.71
C ILE A 715 -19.61 11.79 20.85
N LEU A 716 -20.42 11.88 19.81
CA LEU A 716 -20.67 10.82 18.85
C LEU A 716 -20.15 11.24 17.48
N GLY A 717 -19.66 10.28 16.71
CA GLY A 717 -19.50 10.43 15.27
C GLY A 717 -18.07 10.39 14.78
N ASP A 718 -17.91 10.78 13.51
CA ASP A 718 -16.64 10.74 12.80
C ASP A 718 -15.83 12.00 13.15
N LEU A 719 -14.81 11.80 13.98
CA LEU A 719 -13.90 12.87 14.40
C LEU A 719 -12.72 13.05 13.44
N ASN A 720 -12.65 12.24 12.37
CA ASN A 720 -11.61 12.24 11.36
C ASN A 720 -10.19 12.25 11.95
N SER A 721 -10.02 11.66 13.14
CA SER A 721 -8.76 11.68 13.90
C SER A 721 -8.51 10.34 14.57
N TYR A 722 -7.33 9.75 14.40
CA TYR A 722 -6.96 8.48 15.03
C TYR A 722 -6.75 8.63 16.54
N GLY A 723 -6.75 7.51 17.27
CA GLY A 723 -7.01 7.49 18.71
C GLY A 723 -6.07 8.30 19.61
N ASN A 724 -4.86 8.64 19.16
CA ASN A 724 -3.93 9.52 19.88
C ASN A 724 -3.56 10.78 19.08
N GLU A 725 -4.31 11.13 18.04
CA GLU A 725 -4.13 12.43 17.39
C GLU A 725 -4.60 13.58 18.28
N ASP A 726 -4.07 14.76 17.98
CA ASP A 726 -4.24 15.98 18.76
C ASP A 726 -5.71 16.35 19.03
N PRO A 727 -6.65 16.26 18.07
CA PRO A 727 -8.06 16.54 18.34
C PRO A 727 -8.67 15.59 19.39
N ILE A 728 -8.25 14.32 19.41
CA ILE A 728 -8.73 13.34 20.39
C ILE A 728 -8.14 13.62 21.77
N MET A 729 -6.86 13.99 21.85
CA MET A 729 -6.21 14.38 23.11
C MET A 729 -6.85 15.63 23.75
N VAL A 730 -7.32 16.57 22.92
CA VAL A 730 -8.07 17.75 23.41
C VAL A 730 -9.42 17.35 24.01
N LEU A 731 -10.19 16.49 23.36
CA LEU A 731 -11.50 16.07 23.87
C LEU A 731 -11.39 15.13 25.08
N THR A 732 -10.41 14.24 25.05
CA THR A 732 -10.16 13.25 26.10
C THR A 732 -9.13 13.77 27.09
N ASN A 733 -8.03 13.03 27.29
CA ASN A 733 -6.87 13.40 28.08
C ASN A 733 -5.63 13.43 27.18
N ARG A 734 -4.57 14.12 27.63
CA ARG A 734 -3.25 14.10 26.97
C ARG A 734 -2.39 12.91 27.43
N ASP A 735 -3.02 11.77 27.67
CA ASP A 735 -2.33 10.56 28.13
C ASP A 735 -1.38 10.07 27.01
N LYS A 736 -0.16 9.62 27.37
CA LYS A 736 0.89 9.15 26.44
C LYS A 736 1.51 10.19 25.50
N ALA A 737 1.06 11.45 25.52
CA ALA A 737 1.79 12.52 24.84
C ALA A 737 3.11 12.84 25.59
N PRO A 738 4.25 12.98 24.88
CA PRO A 738 5.47 13.51 25.47
C PRO A 738 5.22 14.85 26.19
N GLU A 739 5.95 15.13 27.27
CA GLU A 739 5.77 16.36 28.07
C GLU A 739 5.99 17.64 27.23
N ASP A 740 6.85 17.54 26.22
CA ASP A 740 7.18 18.59 25.26
C ASP A 740 6.31 18.55 23.99
N HIS A 741 5.34 17.65 23.89
CA HIS A 741 4.41 17.63 22.75
C HIS A 741 3.52 18.89 22.77
N VAL A 742 3.48 19.60 21.64
CA VAL A 742 2.74 20.86 21.48
C VAL A 742 1.58 20.63 20.52
N ILE A 743 0.35 20.73 21.05
CA ILE A 743 -0.86 20.70 20.24
C ILE A 743 -1.15 22.11 19.73
N LYS A 744 -1.36 22.25 18.42
CA LYS A 744 -1.65 23.54 17.79
C LYS A 744 -3.06 23.56 17.19
N ALA A 745 -3.70 24.71 17.29
CA ALA A 745 -4.98 24.98 16.65
C ALA A 745 -4.78 25.96 15.48
N ALA A 746 -5.59 25.77 14.44
CA ALA A 746 -5.55 26.54 13.22
C ALA A 746 -5.64 28.05 13.43
N ARG A 747 -4.95 28.77 12.54
CA ARG A 747 -4.96 30.22 12.49
C ARG A 747 -6.26 30.77 11.92
N ASN A 748 -6.53 32.03 12.26
CA ASN A 748 -7.61 32.83 11.69
C ASN A 748 -8.95 32.10 11.68
N THR A 749 -9.29 31.47 12.81
CA THR A 749 -10.55 30.76 12.98
C THR A 749 -11.59 31.65 13.66
N TYR A 750 -12.85 31.52 13.25
CA TYR A 750 -13.98 32.32 13.71
C TYR A 750 -15.21 31.43 13.94
N ILE A 751 -16.06 31.82 14.88
CA ILE A 751 -17.40 31.26 15.07
C ILE A 751 -18.41 32.16 14.35
N GLY A 752 -19.08 31.57 13.37
CA GLY A 752 -20.03 32.22 12.47
C GLY A 752 -19.42 33.26 11.54
N GLY A 753 -20.30 34.00 10.86
CA GLY A 753 -19.91 34.93 9.79
C GLY A 753 -19.63 34.23 8.46
N ASP A 754 -18.90 34.91 7.59
CA ASP A 754 -18.39 34.39 6.32
C ASP A 754 -17.08 35.09 5.92
N LYS A 755 -16.49 34.68 4.78
CA LYS A 755 -15.24 35.24 4.26
C LYS A 755 -15.25 36.76 3.99
N ASN A 756 -16.42 37.39 3.89
CA ASN A 756 -16.57 38.84 3.70
C ASN A 756 -16.92 39.56 5.02
N THR A 757 -17.58 38.88 5.95
CA THR A 757 -17.98 39.40 7.26
C THR A 757 -17.59 38.38 8.34
N LEU A 758 -16.36 38.49 8.82
CA LEU A 758 -15.79 37.59 9.83
C LEU A 758 -16.67 37.55 11.10
N GLY A 759 -16.87 36.36 11.64
CA GLY A 759 -17.61 36.16 12.89
C GLY A 759 -16.80 36.48 14.14
N THR A 760 -17.16 35.80 15.24
CA THR A 760 -16.45 35.96 16.52
C THR A 760 -15.11 35.25 16.44
N PRO A 761 -13.96 35.95 16.62
CA PRO A 761 -12.65 35.30 16.55
C PRO A 761 -12.51 34.19 17.60
N LEU A 762 -12.07 33.01 17.17
CA LEU A 762 -11.70 31.89 18.03
C LEU A 762 -10.18 31.85 18.26
N HIS A 763 -9.39 31.84 17.17
CA HIS A 763 -7.93 31.91 17.22
C HIS A 763 -7.38 32.97 16.26
N GLY A 764 -6.27 33.58 16.66
CA GLY A 764 -5.63 34.68 15.93
C GLY A 764 -4.83 34.21 14.72
N ASP A 765 -4.08 35.14 14.13
CA ASP A 765 -3.19 34.88 13.00
C ASP A 765 -2.07 33.88 13.29
N ALA A 766 -1.65 33.69 14.54
CA ALA A 766 -0.67 32.67 14.90
C ALA A 766 -1.31 31.32 15.30
N GLY A 767 -2.63 31.15 15.16
CA GLY A 767 -3.33 30.01 15.75
C GLY A 767 -3.35 30.08 17.28
N LYS A 768 -3.36 28.92 17.94
CA LYS A 768 -3.26 28.80 19.40
C LYS A 768 -2.56 27.49 19.79
N GLU A 769 -1.61 27.53 20.71
CA GLU A 769 -1.17 26.33 21.43
C GLU A 769 -2.26 25.91 22.43
N VAL A 770 -2.74 24.68 22.31
CA VAL A 770 -3.83 24.14 23.14
C VAL A 770 -3.25 23.27 24.25
N THR A 771 -3.54 23.66 25.49
CA THR A 771 -3.22 22.88 26.69
C THR A 771 -4.48 22.36 27.39
N ASP A 772 -5.64 22.81 26.93
CA ASP A 772 -6.94 22.42 27.42
C ASP A 772 -7.22 20.94 27.08
N SER A 773 -7.82 20.22 28.03
CA SER A 773 -8.37 18.88 27.84
C SER A 773 -9.72 18.80 28.56
N TYR A 774 -10.69 18.12 27.96
CA TYR A 774 -12.08 18.11 28.44
C TYR A 774 -12.48 16.83 29.17
N GLY A 775 -11.58 15.84 29.28
CA GLY A 775 -11.71 14.69 30.15
C GLY A 775 -12.78 13.68 29.73
N TYR A 776 -13.23 13.71 28.47
CA TYR A 776 -14.10 12.66 27.95
C TYR A 776 -13.36 11.32 27.86
N ILE A 777 -14.10 10.23 27.98
CA ILE A 777 -13.54 8.88 28.02
C ILE A 777 -13.96 8.11 26.78
N ASN A 778 -12.98 7.59 26.05
CA ASN A 778 -13.20 6.65 24.95
C ASN A 778 -13.47 5.25 25.54
N VAL A 779 -14.75 4.92 25.74
CA VAL A 779 -15.15 3.66 26.38
C VAL A 779 -15.01 2.46 25.47
N VAL A 780 -15.16 2.63 24.15
CA VAL A 780 -14.96 1.54 23.19
C VAL A 780 -13.52 1.05 23.29
N ARG A 781 -12.55 1.97 23.21
CA ARG A 781 -11.12 1.61 23.34
C ARG A 781 -10.75 1.04 24.72
N GLN A 782 -11.40 1.48 25.80
CA GLN A 782 -11.13 0.91 27.14
C GLN A 782 -11.59 -0.55 27.26
N LEU A 783 -12.66 -0.92 26.58
CA LEU A 783 -13.22 -2.27 26.60
C LEU A 783 -12.61 -3.17 25.50
N HIS A 784 -12.28 -2.58 24.35
CA HIS A 784 -11.77 -3.25 23.16
C HIS A 784 -10.59 -2.42 22.58
N PRO A 785 -9.38 -2.56 23.12
CA PRO A 785 -8.22 -1.76 22.70
C PRO A 785 -7.81 -1.99 21.24
N ASP A 786 -8.15 -3.14 20.68
CA ASP A 786 -7.85 -3.53 19.30
C ASP A 786 -8.98 -3.17 18.32
N SER A 787 -10.02 -2.46 18.78
CA SER A 787 -11.13 -2.05 17.90
C SER A 787 -10.68 -1.00 16.89
N TYR A 788 -11.31 -1.03 15.74
CA TYR A 788 -11.14 -0.06 14.67
C TYR A 788 -12.48 0.18 14.01
N SER A 789 -12.65 1.36 13.41
CA SER A 789 -13.89 1.74 12.73
C SER A 789 -13.65 2.12 11.26
N TYR A 790 -12.39 2.21 10.85
CA TYR A 790 -12.00 2.70 9.54
C TYR A 790 -10.74 1.98 9.04
N SER A 791 -10.64 1.84 7.73
CA SER A 791 -9.47 1.33 7.02
C SER A 791 -9.15 2.21 5.82
N TYR A 792 -7.88 2.59 5.68
CA TYR A 792 -7.40 3.37 4.55
C TYR A 792 -6.06 2.87 4.07
N ASN A 793 -5.89 2.73 2.75
CA ASN A 793 -4.81 1.95 2.16
C ASN A 793 -4.76 0.56 2.83
N ASP A 794 -3.65 0.23 3.49
CA ASP A 794 -3.44 -1.01 4.22
C ASP A 794 -3.47 -0.84 5.74
N GLU A 795 -3.84 0.33 6.26
CA GLU A 795 -3.86 0.59 7.70
C GLU A 795 -5.28 0.63 8.25
N ILE A 796 -5.42 0.24 9.52
CA ILE A 796 -6.68 0.37 10.29
C ILE A 796 -6.52 1.30 11.49
N GLY A 797 -7.64 1.89 11.91
CA GLY A 797 -7.75 2.64 13.15
C GLY A 797 -9.17 3.13 13.41
N THR A 798 -9.33 3.96 14.45
CA THR A 798 -10.63 4.49 14.85
C THR A 798 -10.78 5.93 14.37
N LEU A 799 -11.84 6.21 13.62
CA LEU A 799 -12.28 7.59 13.31
C LEU A 799 -13.66 7.91 13.92
N ASP A 800 -14.45 6.87 14.21
CA ASP A 800 -15.80 6.97 14.75
C ASP A 800 -15.77 6.72 16.25
N TYR A 801 -16.31 7.66 17.02
CA TYR A 801 -16.17 7.64 18.47
C TYR A 801 -17.51 7.70 19.18
N ILE A 802 -17.53 7.04 20.35
CA ILE A 802 -18.42 7.34 21.45
C ILE A 802 -17.55 7.76 22.64
N LEU A 803 -17.42 9.08 22.84
CA LEU A 803 -16.74 9.62 24.01
C LEU A 803 -17.76 10.06 25.05
N VAL A 804 -17.59 9.64 26.30
CA VAL A 804 -18.57 9.91 27.37
C VAL A 804 -17.97 10.77 28.48
N THR A 805 -18.80 11.57 29.13
CA THR A 805 -18.39 12.26 30.37
C THR A 805 -18.03 11.25 31.47
N PRO A 806 -17.06 11.56 32.37
CA PRO A 806 -16.64 10.65 33.44
C PRO A 806 -17.77 10.08 34.30
N GLU A 807 -18.82 10.87 34.56
CA GLU A 807 -19.96 10.45 35.37
C GLU A 807 -20.79 9.33 34.72
N LEU A 808 -20.73 9.21 33.38
CA LEU A 808 -21.48 8.21 32.62
C LEU A 808 -20.77 6.85 32.56
N VAL A 809 -19.46 6.79 32.84
CA VAL A 809 -18.69 5.53 32.75
C VAL A 809 -19.27 4.43 33.64
N ASN A 810 -19.70 4.76 34.86
CA ASN A 810 -20.32 3.80 35.79
C ASN A 810 -21.75 3.37 35.39
N LYS A 811 -22.22 3.81 34.23
CA LYS A 811 -23.49 3.41 33.62
C LYS A 811 -23.27 2.57 32.37
N VAL A 812 -22.04 2.46 31.88
CA VAL A 812 -21.70 1.66 30.70
C VAL A 812 -21.70 0.19 31.08
N ILE A 813 -22.53 -0.58 30.38
CA ILE A 813 -22.54 -2.04 30.45
C ILE A 813 -21.52 -2.60 29.47
N ASP A 814 -21.57 -2.09 28.25
CA ASP A 814 -20.67 -2.50 27.17
C ASP A 814 -20.64 -1.46 26.05
N ALA A 815 -19.61 -1.51 25.21
CA ALA A 815 -19.50 -0.68 24.01
C ALA A 815 -18.60 -1.36 22.99
N THR A 816 -18.91 -1.27 21.70
CA THR A 816 -18.09 -1.88 20.63
C THR A 816 -18.21 -1.10 19.33
N ASP A 817 -17.18 -1.20 18.50
CA ASP A 817 -17.33 -1.02 17.06
C ASP A 817 -17.90 -2.32 16.48
N TRP A 818 -18.93 -2.22 15.63
CA TRP A 818 -19.48 -3.39 14.96
C TRP A 818 -18.92 -3.46 13.53
N ASN A 819 -17.89 -4.28 13.36
CA ASN A 819 -17.17 -4.38 12.09
C ASN A 819 -18.03 -5.04 11.00
N ILE A 820 -18.79 -4.25 10.24
CA ILE A 820 -19.62 -4.68 9.11
C ILE A 820 -19.25 -3.99 7.80
N ASN A 821 -18.33 -3.04 7.82
CA ASN A 821 -18.02 -2.11 6.75
C ASN A 821 -16.51 -1.95 6.52
N ALA A 822 -15.75 -1.45 7.51
CA ALA A 822 -14.35 -1.07 7.29
C ALA A 822 -13.45 -2.27 7.00
N GLY A 823 -13.73 -3.41 7.66
CA GLY A 823 -13.05 -4.69 7.39
C GLY A 823 -13.55 -5.44 6.15
N GLU A 824 -14.62 -4.99 5.49
CA GLU A 824 -15.19 -5.67 4.32
C GLU A 824 -14.48 -5.29 3.02
N SER A 825 -14.56 -6.19 2.03
CA SER A 825 -14.08 -5.86 0.70
C SER A 825 -14.90 -4.73 0.06
N THR A 826 -14.20 -3.74 -0.49
CA THR A 826 -14.83 -2.68 -1.30
C THR A 826 -15.61 -3.26 -2.47
N LEU A 827 -15.28 -4.49 -2.92
CA LEU A 827 -16.01 -5.22 -3.96
C LEU A 827 -17.49 -5.51 -3.65
N PHE A 828 -17.91 -5.42 -2.38
CA PHE A 828 -19.32 -5.57 -1.96
C PHE A 828 -20.06 -4.23 -1.77
N GLU A 829 -19.36 -3.12 -1.94
CA GLU A 829 -19.92 -1.77 -1.84
C GLU A 829 -20.97 -1.52 -2.91
N TYR A 830 -21.90 -0.61 -2.60
CA TYR A 830 -23.02 -0.30 -3.47
C TYR A 830 -22.57 0.41 -4.76
N GLU A 831 -21.48 1.18 -4.73
CA GLU A 831 -20.99 2.00 -5.85
C GLU A 831 -20.37 1.20 -7.00
N ASN A 832 -20.53 1.72 -8.22
CA ASN A 832 -19.94 1.16 -9.43
C ASN A 832 -18.43 1.44 -9.56
N GLU A 833 -17.92 2.55 -9.02
CA GLU A 833 -16.54 3.01 -9.28
C GLU A 833 -15.48 1.96 -8.89
N ASN A 834 -15.69 1.25 -7.80
CA ASN A 834 -14.76 0.24 -7.29
C ASN A 834 -14.98 -1.14 -7.92
N ASN A 835 -16.22 -1.37 -8.39
CA ASN A 835 -16.80 -2.71 -8.49
C ASN A 835 -17.32 -3.04 -9.88
N CYS A 836 -17.26 -2.10 -10.83
CA CYS A 836 -17.63 -2.30 -12.21
C CYS A 836 -16.56 -1.79 -13.18
N LEU A 837 -16.41 -2.49 -14.30
CA LEU A 837 -15.74 -1.99 -15.50
C LEU A 837 -16.41 -2.53 -16.75
N ASP A 838 -16.66 -1.65 -17.73
CA ASP A 838 -17.30 -1.99 -19.00
C ASP A 838 -18.64 -2.76 -18.84
N GLY A 839 -19.39 -2.45 -17.79
CA GLY A 839 -20.68 -3.08 -17.47
C GLY A 839 -20.58 -4.50 -16.88
N LYS A 840 -19.38 -4.98 -16.57
CA LYS A 840 -19.15 -6.17 -15.73
C LYS A 840 -18.87 -5.73 -14.31
N CYS A 841 -19.57 -6.33 -13.35
CA CYS A 841 -19.44 -5.95 -11.95
C CYS A 841 -19.27 -7.17 -11.06
N SER A 842 -18.66 -6.98 -9.89
CA SER A 842 -18.74 -7.95 -8.79
C SER A 842 -20.19 -8.14 -8.33
N THR A 843 -20.48 -9.30 -7.70
CA THR A 843 -21.78 -9.55 -7.07
C THR A 843 -21.98 -8.57 -5.91
N ARG A 844 -23.12 -7.88 -5.88
CA ARG A 844 -23.56 -7.06 -4.74
C ARG A 844 -24.73 -7.72 -4.05
N PHE A 845 -24.74 -7.63 -2.73
CA PHE A 845 -25.78 -8.18 -1.88
C PHE A 845 -26.63 -7.06 -1.32
N SER A 846 -27.94 -7.26 -1.20
CA SER A 846 -28.87 -6.34 -0.53
C SER A 846 -28.95 -6.62 0.98
N ASP A 847 -27.85 -7.09 1.57
CA ASP A 847 -27.70 -7.40 2.99
C ASP A 847 -27.32 -6.14 3.80
N LEU A 848 -26.65 -6.28 4.96
CA LEU A 848 -26.24 -5.14 5.81
C LEU A 848 -24.75 -4.79 5.73
N TYR A 849 -23.92 -5.67 5.15
CA TYR A 849 -22.46 -5.52 5.12
C TYR A 849 -22.01 -4.55 4.03
N ARG A 850 -20.90 -3.83 4.24
CA ARG A 850 -20.34 -2.82 3.32
C ARG A 850 -21.39 -1.81 2.84
N ALA A 851 -22.18 -1.31 3.79
CA ALA A 851 -23.12 -0.20 3.61
C ALA A 851 -22.41 1.17 3.54
N SER A 852 -21.22 1.24 4.15
CA SER A 852 -20.33 2.39 4.22
C SER A 852 -18.88 1.88 4.24
N ASP A 853 -17.93 2.80 4.20
CA ASP A 853 -16.51 2.65 4.52
C ASP A 853 -16.20 2.77 6.03
N HIS A 854 -17.17 3.21 6.84
CA HIS A 854 -17.07 3.33 8.30
C HIS A 854 -17.91 2.29 9.03
N ASP A 855 -17.40 1.74 10.13
CA ASP A 855 -18.16 0.90 11.04
C ASP A 855 -18.99 1.73 12.04
N PRO A 856 -20.20 1.28 12.38
CA PRO A 856 -20.97 1.89 13.47
C PRO A 856 -20.35 1.56 14.83
N ALA A 857 -20.31 2.55 15.73
CA ALA A 857 -19.99 2.35 17.14
C ALA A 857 -21.26 2.32 17.98
N ILE A 858 -21.33 1.45 18.98
CA ILE A 858 -22.51 1.18 19.81
C ILE A 858 -22.13 1.16 21.29
N ILE A 859 -23.02 1.66 22.15
CA ILE A 859 -22.90 1.62 23.61
C ILE A 859 -24.22 1.23 24.26
N ASP A 860 -24.15 0.36 25.26
CA ASP A 860 -25.27 -0.02 26.12
C ASP A 860 -25.11 0.58 27.51
N LEU A 861 -26.16 1.27 27.97
CA LEU A 861 -26.19 1.96 29.26
C LEU A 861 -27.25 1.37 30.19
N LYS A 862 -26.95 1.31 31.48
CA LYS A 862 -27.92 1.00 32.55
C LYS A 862 -28.09 2.19 33.47
N LEU A 863 -29.25 2.83 33.45
CA LEU A 863 -29.47 4.15 34.04
C LEU A 863 -30.10 4.09 35.44
N ASN A 864 -30.98 3.11 35.72
CA ASN A 864 -31.78 3.07 36.96
C ASN A 864 -31.08 2.53 38.21
N ASP A 865 -29.92 1.89 38.08
CA ASP A 865 -29.07 1.46 39.21
C ASP A 865 -27.66 2.03 39.05
N LYS A 866 -26.88 2.10 40.14
CA LYS A 866 -25.42 2.11 39.98
C LYS A 866 -25.06 0.72 39.45
N VAL A 867 -24.46 0.63 38.26
CA VAL A 867 -23.67 -0.54 37.94
C VAL A 867 -22.57 -0.52 38.99
N ASP A 868 -22.48 -1.53 39.86
CA ASP A 868 -21.21 -1.72 40.58
C ASP A 868 -20.19 -1.85 39.46
N PRO A 869 -19.17 -0.96 39.37
CA PRO A 869 -18.13 -1.14 38.38
C PRO A 869 -17.45 -2.44 38.79
N GLU A 870 -17.87 -3.55 38.20
CA GLU A 870 -16.88 -4.54 37.86
C GLU A 870 -15.94 -3.77 36.93
N PRO A 871 -14.68 -3.50 37.35
CA PRO A 871 -13.68 -3.14 36.36
C PRO A 871 -13.79 -4.16 35.24
N PRO A 872 -13.58 -3.79 33.96
CA PRO A 872 -13.71 -4.73 32.86
C PRO A 872 -13.04 -6.03 33.29
N VAL A 873 -13.86 -7.05 33.54
CA VAL A 873 -13.40 -8.41 33.48
C VAL A 873 -13.15 -8.55 31.99
N VAL A 874 -11.94 -8.16 31.59
CA VAL A 874 -11.23 -8.96 30.63
C VAL A 874 -11.33 -10.34 31.27
N ASP A 875 -12.22 -11.17 30.76
CA ASP A 875 -12.06 -12.61 30.92
C ASP A 875 -11.26 -13.01 29.67
N PRO A 876 -9.92 -12.78 29.60
CA PRO A 876 -9.18 -13.94 29.16
C PRO A 876 -9.45 -14.99 30.23
N GLU A 877 -9.53 -16.26 29.89
CA GLU A 877 -9.45 -17.28 30.96
C GLU A 877 -8.41 -16.83 31.99
N PRO A 878 -8.75 -16.73 33.30
CA PRO A 878 -7.89 -16.05 34.26
C PRO A 878 -6.48 -16.59 34.08
N PRO A 879 -5.51 -15.73 33.68
CA PRO A 879 -4.18 -16.21 33.36
C PRO A 879 -3.72 -16.94 34.61
N VAL A 880 -3.34 -18.21 34.43
CA VAL A 880 -2.96 -19.07 35.55
C VAL A 880 -1.90 -18.32 36.33
N VAL A 881 -2.26 -17.85 37.54
CA VAL A 881 -1.31 -17.21 38.44
C VAL A 881 -0.31 -18.29 38.79
N ILE A 882 0.88 -18.19 38.22
CA ILE A 882 1.95 -19.13 38.51
C ILE A 882 2.69 -18.51 39.70
N PRO A 883 2.65 -19.14 40.89
CA PRO A 883 3.44 -18.64 42.00
C PRO A 883 4.91 -18.63 41.57
N ALA A 884 5.58 -17.49 41.75
CA ALA A 884 7.00 -17.38 41.52
C ALA A 884 7.70 -18.52 42.29
N PRO A 885 8.58 -19.30 41.65
CA PRO A 885 9.30 -20.35 42.33
C PRO A 885 10.12 -19.76 43.47
N THR A 886 10.36 -20.54 44.51
CA THR A 886 11.08 -20.05 45.70
C THR A 886 12.58 -19.88 45.46
N GLU A 887 13.12 -20.48 44.40
CA GLU A 887 14.52 -20.38 43.97
C GLU A 887 14.63 -20.53 42.43
N PRO A 888 15.57 -19.85 41.75
CA PRO A 888 15.81 -20.00 40.31
C PRO A 888 16.28 -21.42 39.95
N LYS A 889 15.72 -22.03 38.91
CA LYS A 889 16.12 -23.35 38.40
C LYS A 889 17.26 -23.21 37.40
N ASN A 890 18.38 -23.87 37.68
CA ASN A 890 19.57 -23.91 36.83
C ASN A 890 19.98 -22.53 36.27
N PRO A 891 20.13 -21.49 37.12
CA PRO A 891 20.53 -20.18 36.62
C PRO A 891 21.92 -20.26 35.95
N PRO A 892 22.12 -19.59 34.80
CA PRO A 892 23.41 -19.61 34.11
C PRO A 892 24.47 -18.95 34.99
N ALA A 893 25.52 -19.70 35.32
CA ALA A 893 26.60 -19.21 36.17
C ALA A 893 27.39 -18.04 35.54
N GLU A 894 27.24 -17.83 34.24
CA GLU A 894 27.95 -16.80 33.46
C GLU A 894 27.11 -15.54 33.21
N LEU A 895 25.81 -15.52 33.55
CA LEU A 895 24.94 -14.37 33.32
C LEU A 895 24.82 -13.55 34.62
N PRO A 896 25.38 -12.34 34.69
CA PRO A 896 25.37 -11.56 35.93
C PRO A 896 24.04 -10.83 36.13
N GLU A 897 23.67 -10.54 37.38
CA GLU A 897 22.53 -9.63 37.66
C GLU A 897 22.84 -8.17 37.32
N VAL A 898 24.13 -7.81 37.37
CA VAL A 898 24.69 -6.49 37.06
C VAL A 898 25.96 -6.69 36.22
N PRO A 899 26.06 -6.09 35.02
CA PRO A 899 27.18 -6.34 34.12
C PRO A 899 28.50 -5.78 34.68
N GLU A 900 29.57 -6.58 34.66
CA GLU A 900 30.91 -6.13 35.00
C GLU A 900 31.59 -5.48 33.79
N ALA A 901 31.72 -4.14 33.80
CA ALA A 901 32.41 -3.36 32.77
C ALA A 901 31.87 -3.52 31.33
N PRO A 902 30.58 -3.20 31.08
CA PRO A 902 30.01 -3.19 29.73
C PRO A 902 30.76 -2.22 28.80
N VAL A 903 30.82 -2.51 27.51
CA VAL A 903 31.49 -1.70 26.47
C VAL A 903 30.43 -1.09 25.55
N ALA A 904 30.61 0.18 25.20
CA ALA A 904 29.71 0.88 24.29
C ALA A 904 29.65 0.17 22.92
N GLY A 905 28.45 -0.09 22.42
CA GLY A 905 28.24 -0.79 21.15
C GLY A 905 28.18 -2.32 21.26
N GLU A 906 28.47 -2.92 22.42
CA GLU A 906 28.27 -4.35 22.70
C GLU A 906 26.94 -4.59 23.45
N SER A 907 26.38 -5.79 23.29
CA SER A 907 25.18 -6.22 24.01
C SER A 907 25.44 -6.43 25.49
N ILE A 908 24.62 -5.82 26.34
CA ILE A 908 24.60 -5.98 27.79
C ILE A 908 23.53 -7.01 28.13
N LYS A 909 23.96 -8.23 28.47
CA LYS A 909 23.08 -9.31 28.92
C LYS A 909 23.08 -9.40 30.44
N VAL A 910 21.90 -9.39 31.05
CA VAL A 910 21.71 -9.50 32.50
C VAL A 910 20.65 -10.52 32.87
N MET A 911 20.81 -11.12 34.04
CA MET A 911 19.80 -11.95 34.65
C MET A 911 18.81 -11.09 35.45
N PHE A 912 17.52 -11.33 35.24
CA PHE A 912 16.47 -10.89 36.15
C PHE A 912 15.95 -12.10 36.94
N ASP A 913 16.29 -12.15 38.22
CA ASP A 913 15.76 -13.14 39.16
C ASP A 913 14.27 -12.82 39.46
N LEU A 914 13.38 -13.70 38.98
CA LEU A 914 11.94 -13.56 39.16
C LEU A 914 11.48 -14.08 40.53
N THR A 915 12.37 -14.64 41.34
CA THR A 915 12.10 -15.09 42.70
C THR A 915 12.26 -13.97 43.73
N ASP A 916 13.05 -12.93 43.41
CA ASP A 916 13.28 -11.75 44.26
C ASP A 916 12.38 -10.55 43.90
N ILE A 917 11.13 -10.82 43.52
CA ILE A 917 10.13 -9.79 43.16
C ILE A 917 9.17 -9.46 44.31
N ASN A 918 9.58 -9.69 45.56
CA ASN A 918 8.82 -9.36 46.77
C ASN A 918 7.38 -9.91 46.82
N GLY A 919 7.16 -11.09 46.21
CA GLY A 919 5.85 -11.76 46.19
C GLY A 919 4.85 -11.19 45.17
N THR A 920 5.30 -10.36 44.22
CA THR A 920 4.48 -9.91 43.09
C THR A 920 3.96 -11.12 42.30
N PRO A 921 2.63 -11.26 42.11
CA PRO A 921 2.07 -12.31 41.26
C PRO A 921 2.54 -12.13 39.81
N LEU A 922 2.92 -13.23 39.17
CA LEU A 922 3.29 -13.24 37.75
C LEU A 922 2.27 -14.03 36.93
N HIS A 923 1.98 -13.51 35.74
CA HIS A 923 1.11 -14.10 34.75
C HIS A 923 1.89 -14.40 33.48
N ALA A 924 1.57 -15.52 32.81
CA ALA A 924 2.07 -15.74 31.47
C ALA A 924 1.51 -14.63 30.56
N GLY A 925 2.39 -13.88 29.89
CA GLY A 925 2.06 -12.66 29.15
C GLY A 925 2.61 -11.37 29.77
N ASP A 926 2.97 -11.36 31.05
CA ASP A 926 3.66 -10.22 31.67
C ASP A 926 5.00 -9.95 30.98
N LYS A 927 5.48 -8.71 30.99
CA LYS A 927 6.76 -8.33 30.34
C LYS A 927 7.82 -8.05 31.41
N ALA A 928 8.94 -8.77 31.34
CA ALA A 928 10.16 -8.40 32.06
C ALA A 928 10.96 -7.42 31.21
N VAL A 929 11.24 -6.24 31.76
CA VAL A 929 11.78 -5.09 31.02
C VAL A 929 13.11 -4.65 31.63
N LEU A 930 14.10 -4.37 30.78
CA LEU A 930 15.37 -3.76 31.14
C LEU A 930 15.40 -2.31 30.66
N ASN A 931 15.63 -1.38 31.58
CA ASN A 931 15.80 0.04 31.28
C ASN A 931 17.23 0.46 31.61
N ILE A 932 17.95 1.04 30.64
CA ILE A 932 19.30 1.62 30.84
C ILE A 932 19.28 3.10 30.46
N ALA A 933 19.43 4.00 31.43
CA ALA A 933 19.30 5.44 31.24
C ALA A 933 20.57 6.20 31.67
N LYS A 934 21.06 7.14 30.85
CA LYS A 934 22.31 7.88 31.14
C LYS A 934 22.19 8.80 32.35
N ILE A 935 23.17 8.76 33.25
CA ILE A 935 23.31 9.68 34.39
C ILE A 935 23.94 10.98 33.89
N SER A 936 23.18 11.76 33.12
CA SER A 936 23.50 13.18 32.95
C SER A 936 23.00 13.95 34.17
N SER A 937 23.80 14.89 34.66
CA SER A 937 23.58 15.58 35.94
C SER A 937 22.20 16.24 36.06
N PHE A 938 21.25 15.54 36.71
CA PHE A 938 20.02 15.99 37.36
C PHE A 938 19.40 17.30 36.84
N LYS A 939 18.59 17.17 35.78
CA LYS A 939 17.30 17.86 35.52
C LYS A 939 16.81 17.49 34.10
N ALA A 940 16.20 16.33 33.94
CA ALA A 940 15.44 15.97 32.74
C ALA A 940 14.63 14.71 33.03
N ALA A 941 13.37 14.69 32.62
CA ALA A 941 12.61 13.47 32.40
C ALA A 941 13.36 12.58 31.40
N VAL A 942 13.27 11.27 31.59
CA VAL A 942 14.11 10.26 30.94
C VAL A 942 13.81 10.20 29.44
N ALA A 943 14.58 10.94 28.65
CA ALA A 943 14.73 10.76 27.22
C ALA A 943 15.97 9.88 26.96
N GLY A 944 15.79 8.77 26.22
CA GLY A 944 16.88 7.92 25.74
C GLY A 944 17.21 6.69 26.59
N ALA A 945 16.21 5.91 27.01
CA ALA A 945 16.45 4.57 27.58
C ALA A 945 16.31 3.51 26.47
N ASP A 946 17.40 2.81 26.17
CA ASP A 946 17.33 1.60 25.35
C ASP A 946 16.54 0.56 26.17
N THR A 947 15.35 0.21 25.71
CA THR A 947 14.37 -0.57 26.47
C THR A 947 14.13 -1.88 25.76
N SER A 948 14.58 -2.97 26.37
CA SER A 948 14.28 -4.32 25.89
C SER A 948 13.36 -5.04 26.85
N TYR A 949 12.57 -5.97 26.31
CA TYR A 949 11.69 -6.78 27.14
C TYR A 949 11.60 -8.22 26.67
N VAL A 950 11.27 -9.11 27.60
CA VAL A 950 10.92 -10.50 27.32
C VAL A 950 9.54 -10.76 27.89
N THR A 951 8.63 -11.27 27.05
CA THR A 951 7.33 -11.74 27.49
C THR A 951 7.49 -13.04 28.30
N LEU A 952 7.03 -13.03 29.54
CA LEU A 952 7.08 -14.14 30.46
C LEU A 952 6.14 -15.25 30.01
N THR A 953 6.68 -16.39 29.61
CA THR A 953 5.89 -17.60 29.41
C THR A 953 5.76 -18.36 30.73
N LYS A 954 4.83 -19.31 30.80
CA LYS A 954 4.72 -20.22 31.95
C LYS A 954 6.06 -20.91 32.28
N ALA A 955 6.81 -21.32 31.25
CA ALA A 955 8.11 -21.95 31.44
C ALA A 955 9.14 -20.98 32.07
N ILE A 956 9.16 -19.71 31.64
CA ILE A 956 10.03 -18.67 32.18
C ILE A 956 9.67 -18.35 33.65
N ILE A 957 8.39 -18.30 33.98
CA ILE A 957 7.96 -18.10 35.37
C ILE A 957 8.36 -19.30 36.22
N GLU A 958 8.13 -20.53 35.74
CA GLU A 958 8.48 -21.75 36.47
C GLU A 958 10.00 -21.99 36.62
N GLN A 959 10.84 -21.45 35.73
CA GLN A 959 12.30 -21.48 35.91
C GLN A 959 12.79 -20.40 36.88
N GLY A 960 12.02 -19.32 37.11
CA GLY A 960 12.33 -18.33 38.15
C GLY A 960 13.35 -17.27 37.76
N TRP A 961 13.72 -17.16 36.50
CA TRP A 961 14.61 -16.11 36.01
C TRP A 961 14.43 -15.88 34.50
N VAL A 962 14.89 -14.75 34.00
CA VAL A 962 14.89 -14.42 32.57
C VAL A 962 16.15 -13.64 32.19
N GLU A 963 16.70 -13.89 31.00
CA GLU A 963 17.77 -13.08 30.43
C GLU A 963 17.16 -11.84 29.77
N LEU A 964 17.70 -10.68 30.08
CA LEU A 964 17.37 -9.42 29.43
C LEU A 964 18.62 -8.87 28.75
N GLU A 965 18.48 -8.37 27.53
CA GLU A 965 19.58 -7.87 26.73
C GLU A 965 19.33 -6.41 26.35
N GLY A 966 20.22 -5.49 26.69
CA GLY A 966 20.14 -4.08 26.28
C GLY A 966 21.42 -3.64 25.58
N LYS A 967 21.39 -2.48 24.91
CA LYS A 967 22.58 -1.91 24.28
C LYS A 967 22.74 -0.45 24.72
N VAL A 968 23.97 0.05 24.61
CA VAL A 968 24.30 1.45 24.87
C VAL A 968 25.34 1.85 23.86
N SER A 969 25.09 2.91 23.09
CA SER A 969 25.93 3.31 21.96
C SER A 969 27.15 4.16 22.37
N GLU A 970 27.22 4.60 23.63
CA GLU A 970 28.26 5.50 24.12
C GLU A 970 28.76 5.13 25.52
N ALA A 971 29.99 5.53 25.81
CA ALA A 971 30.59 5.37 27.13
C ALA A 971 30.02 6.39 28.13
N GLY A 972 29.89 6.00 29.40
CA GLY A 972 29.31 6.86 30.44
C GLY A 972 28.86 6.13 31.69
N GLU A 973 28.30 6.87 32.65
CA GLU A 973 27.58 6.30 33.79
C GLU A 973 26.08 6.23 33.47
N PHE A 974 25.44 5.10 33.71
CA PHE A 974 24.02 4.84 33.44
C PHE A 974 23.33 4.26 34.68
N GLN A 975 22.04 4.52 34.85
CA GLN A 975 21.15 3.79 35.75
C GLN A 975 20.50 2.64 35.00
N MET A 976 20.62 1.44 35.55
CA MET A 976 19.96 0.24 35.09
C MET A 976 18.81 -0.10 36.04
N THR A 977 17.62 -0.38 35.51
CA THR A 977 16.46 -0.84 36.30
C THR A 977 15.79 -2.00 35.58
N LYS A 978 15.46 -3.06 36.32
CA LYS A 978 14.69 -4.22 35.82
C LYS A 978 13.27 -4.11 36.36
N SER A 979 12.26 -4.30 35.54
CA SER A 979 10.85 -4.16 35.96
C SER A 979 9.94 -5.22 35.36
N ILE A 980 8.82 -5.50 36.02
CA ILE A 980 7.73 -6.32 35.48
C ILE A 980 6.59 -5.38 35.12
N GLN A 981 6.13 -5.47 33.88
CA GLN A 981 4.90 -4.84 33.40
C GLN A 981 3.81 -5.89 33.24
N ASP A 982 2.61 -5.56 33.71
CA ASP A 982 1.43 -6.39 33.54
C ASP A 982 1.08 -6.51 32.05
N GLY A 983 0.93 -7.74 31.57
CA GLY A 983 0.76 -8.04 30.14
C GLY A 983 -0.54 -7.51 29.53
N VAL A 984 -1.53 -7.18 30.36
CA VAL A 984 -2.87 -6.73 29.95
C VAL A 984 -3.00 -5.22 30.07
N THR A 985 -2.52 -4.64 31.17
CA THR A 985 -2.69 -3.23 31.50
C THR A 985 -1.46 -2.37 31.16
N GLY A 986 -0.30 -2.99 30.92
CA GLY A 986 0.98 -2.30 30.67
C GLY A 986 1.58 -1.60 31.91
N ASN A 987 0.95 -1.72 33.07
CA ASN A 987 1.40 -1.06 34.29
C ASN A 987 2.65 -1.75 34.87
N VAL A 988 3.61 -0.98 35.37
CA VAL A 988 4.74 -1.51 36.13
C VAL A 988 4.25 -2.02 37.49
N VAL A 989 4.29 -3.34 37.69
CA VAL A 989 3.85 -4.01 38.93
C VAL A 989 5.02 -4.32 39.87
N TYR A 990 6.25 -4.32 39.36
CA TYR A 990 7.47 -4.43 40.15
C TYR A 990 8.63 -3.74 39.45
N ALA A 991 9.56 -3.15 40.22
CA ALA A 991 10.81 -2.62 39.70
C ALA A 991 11.93 -2.78 40.74
N THR A 992 13.12 -3.13 40.29
CA THR A 992 14.32 -3.15 41.14
C THR A 992 14.73 -1.73 41.49
N PRO A 993 15.51 -1.53 42.57
CA PRO A 993 16.26 -0.28 42.74
C PRO A 993 17.13 0.00 41.50
N ALA A 994 17.30 1.27 41.17
CA ALA A 994 18.20 1.68 40.09
C ALA A 994 19.66 1.40 40.49
N GLU A 995 20.40 0.73 39.60
CA GLU A 995 21.80 0.39 39.79
C GLU A 995 22.68 1.17 38.83
N THR A 996 23.77 1.73 39.33
CA THR A 996 24.69 2.49 38.50
C THR A 996 25.71 1.57 37.81
N ILE A 997 25.67 1.53 36.48
CA ILE A 997 26.64 0.83 35.64
C ILE A 997 27.57 1.83 34.93
N LYS A 998 28.82 1.43 34.70
CA LYS A 998 29.81 2.22 33.97
C LYS A 998 30.15 1.53 32.66
N VAL A 999 29.84 2.20 31.56
CA VAL A 999 30.07 1.72 30.20
C VAL A 999 31.38 2.30 29.69
N ALA A 1000 32.30 1.44 29.26
CA ALA A 1000 33.61 1.82 28.73
C ALA A 1000 33.57 2.15 27.22
N GLU A 1001 34.52 2.94 26.74
CA GLU A 1001 34.71 3.16 25.29
C GLU A 1001 35.20 1.87 24.61
N THR A 1002 34.79 1.67 23.36
CA THR A 1002 35.35 0.63 22.48
C THR A 1002 36.85 0.84 22.34
N SER A 1003 37.65 -0.15 22.73
CA SER A 1003 39.11 -0.06 22.55
C SER A 1003 39.49 -0.25 21.08
N ASP A 1004 39.72 0.83 20.37
CA ASP A 1004 40.43 0.80 19.08
C ASP A 1004 41.92 0.47 19.32
N ASP A 1005 42.25 -0.81 19.44
CA ASP A 1005 43.64 -1.28 19.34
C ASP A 1005 43.85 -2.11 18.08
N LYS A 1006 43.93 -1.42 16.93
CA LYS A 1006 44.71 -1.84 15.77
C LYS A 1006 45.52 -0.66 15.23
N THR A 1007 46.65 -0.43 15.90
CA THR A 1007 47.91 0.14 15.37
C THR A 1007 47.91 0.67 13.92
N GLN A 1008 47.88 2.00 13.77
CA GLN A 1008 48.40 2.72 12.59
C GLN A 1008 49.88 3.07 12.82
N PRO A 1009 50.81 2.76 11.90
CA PRO A 1009 52.11 3.39 11.90
C PRO A 1009 52.05 4.73 11.14
N VAL A 1010 52.23 5.80 11.93
CA VAL A 1010 52.98 7.04 11.65
C VAL A 1010 53.48 7.22 10.20
N ASP A 1011 52.99 8.25 9.49
CA ASP A 1011 53.89 9.30 9.01
C ASP A 1011 53.21 10.66 8.78
N SER A 1012 54.02 11.67 9.05
CA SER A 1012 53.89 13.10 9.13
C SER A 1012 53.70 13.84 7.79
N ASN A 1013 52.83 14.85 7.74
CA ASN A 1013 53.19 16.28 7.68
C ASN A 1013 51.96 17.19 7.48
N PRO A 1014 52.02 18.48 7.89
CA PRO A 1014 50.91 19.40 8.02
C PRO A 1014 50.77 20.37 6.82
N GLY A 1015 49.58 20.91 6.59
CA GLY A 1015 49.42 22.05 5.68
C GLY A 1015 47.99 22.55 5.48
N HIS A 1016 47.70 23.70 6.10
CA HIS A 1016 46.88 24.82 5.61
C HIS A 1016 45.45 24.55 5.09
N SER A 1017 44.39 24.97 5.79
CA SER A 1017 43.84 26.35 5.95
C SER A 1017 42.63 26.59 5.06
N HIS A 1018 41.61 27.21 5.65
CA HIS A 1018 40.33 27.62 5.07
C HIS A 1018 40.41 28.30 3.69
N GLY A 1019 39.36 28.09 2.90
CA GLY A 1019 39.05 28.91 1.73
C GLY A 1019 37.88 28.34 0.95
N GLY A 1020 36.67 28.81 1.24
CA GLY A 1020 35.51 28.52 0.41
C GLY A 1020 35.63 29.17 -0.97
N SER A 1021 35.11 28.49 -1.99
CA SER A 1021 34.55 29.16 -3.17
C SER A 1021 33.40 28.32 -3.72
N THR A 1022 32.22 28.93 -3.67
CA THR A 1022 31.04 28.64 -4.49
C THR A 1022 31.38 28.17 -5.90
N GLY A 1023 30.75 27.08 -6.34
CA GLY A 1023 30.86 26.61 -7.71
C GLY A 1023 29.90 25.46 -8.02
N LEU A 1024 28.67 25.82 -8.40
CA LEU A 1024 27.94 25.15 -9.48
C LEU A 1024 27.66 23.63 -9.33
N PHE A 1025 26.90 23.23 -8.30
CA PHE A 1025 26.15 21.96 -8.31
C PHE A 1025 24.67 22.10 -7.90
N GLY A 1026 24.17 23.33 -7.84
CA GLY A 1026 22.74 23.61 -7.70
C GLY A 1026 22.08 23.78 -9.07
N LEU A 1027 22.01 22.72 -9.89
CA LEU A 1027 21.10 22.63 -11.04
C LEU A 1027 21.10 21.23 -11.67
N LEU A 1028 20.71 20.19 -10.91
CA LEU A 1028 20.38 18.87 -11.47
C LEU A 1028 19.13 18.22 -10.82
N SER A 1029 18.27 19.01 -10.16
CA SER A 1029 17.03 18.53 -9.52
C SER A 1029 15.84 18.40 -10.49
N LEU A 1030 16.07 17.95 -11.73
CA LEU A 1030 14.99 17.75 -12.73
C LEU A 1030 15.00 16.37 -13.41
N LEU A 1031 15.77 15.41 -12.92
CA LEU A 1031 15.74 14.02 -13.40
C LEU A 1031 15.74 13.06 -12.20
N GLY A 1032 14.75 12.17 -12.18
CA GLY A 1032 14.35 11.33 -11.05
C GLY A 1032 15.46 10.42 -10.51
N LEU A 1033 16.05 10.82 -9.39
CA LEU A 1033 16.99 10.02 -8.59
C LEU A 1033 16.72 10.19 -7.09
N GLY A 1034 15.44 10.14 -6.69
CA GLY A 1034 15.02 10.16 -5.28
C GLY A 1034 15.01 8.80 -4.58
N PHE A 1035 15.45 7.71 -5.23
CA PHE A 1035 15.07 6.33 -4.84
C PHE A 1035 16.24 5.41 -4.43
N PHE A 1036 17.29 5.93 -3.80
CA PHE A 1036 18.42 5.10 -3.32
C PHE A 1036 18.47 4.88 -1.79
N ARG A 1037 17.39 5.12 -1.05
CA ARG A 1037 17.46 5.17 0.42
C ARG A 1037 17.14 3.89 1.20
N ARG A 1038 16.50 2.85 0.67
CA ARG A 1038 16.08 1.69 1.51
C ARG A 1038 17.18 0.61 1.65
N LYS A 1039 17.68 0.01 0.56
CA LYS A 1039 18.71 -1.06 0.62
C LYS A 1039 20.14 -0.58 0.93
N MET A 1040 20.48 0.70 0.73
CA MET A 1040 21.85 1.23 0.92
C MET A 1040 22.03 2.18 2.11
N SER A 1041 20.96 2.45 2.87
CA SER A 1041 21.05 3.21 4.13
C SER A 1041 20.74 2.37 5.38
N LYS A 1042 20.49 1.06 5.22
CA LYS A 1042 20.54 0.07 6.29
C LYS A 1042 21.89 -0.64 6.21
#